data_AF-A0A091QZZ4-F1
#
_entry.id   AF-A0A091QZZ4-F1
#
_cell.length_a   1.000
_cell.length_b   1.000
_cell.length_c   1.000
_cell.angle_alpha   90.00
_cell.angle_beta   90.00
_cell.angle_gamma   90.00
#
_symmetry.space_group_name_H-M   'P 1'
#
loop_
_entity.id
_entity.type
_entity.pdbx_description
1 polymer ?
#
loop_
_entity_poly.entity_id
_entity_poly.type
_entity_poly.pdbx_seq_one_letter_code
_entity_poly.pdbx_strand_id
1 'polypeptide(L)'
;QHSWFFFAVILKSMAQHLVDANKTKVSRTQRFPESFQTELDTLVMVLADHVVWKYKDALEETRNANYSTAKFLKRCFTFMDRGFLFKVVNNYISMFGTGDSKILHQFKFDFLQEVCHHEHFIPLCLPIRSSNIPDPVTPSESTQEYRTSDIPEYTLTNDFCRKHFLIGVLLREVGFALQEDQDIRHLALAVLKNLMAKHSFDDRYAEPAKQAEIANLYMPLYGMLLDNMPRIYMKDMFLFNINTSNQGSRDDLSTAGGFQSQPAMKHANSVDTSFSKDVLNSIAAFSSIAISAANHADSRASLASLESNPSTNEKNSERTDTCEKIMRPLSLIGSTLRFDKLDQAETRSLLMCFLHIMKTISEDTLISYWLRAPFSEITDFFSILEVCLQNFRYLGKRNIVRKIAAAFKFVQATQNNGTLKGSNSSGQASGLLSQWMHSTSSHDGHKHHRSQTLPIIRGKNALSNPKLLQMIDSSTTSSSNETDIVQYVDTEANIATEVSLTILDLLCLYTLNHQRQLQQSDCQNALMRKVFDTHMLFLQINQSAAALKHVFAALRLFVGKFPSAFFQGQADLCGSLCYEILKCCNHRSRSTQTEASALLYFFMRKNFEFNKQKSIVRSHLQLIKAVSQLIADAGIGGSRFQHSLAIINNFANGDKQMKNLNFPAEVKDLTKRIRTVLMATAQMKEHEKDPEMLVDLQYSLANSYASTPELRRTWLESMAKIHARNGDLSEAAMCYIHIAALIAEYLKRKGYWKMEKICTSRMLLEDGQVSDSNVLLTTHTGGSLFSMGWPAFLSITPNIKEEGAMKEDSGMQDTPYNENILVEQLELCVEYLWKSERYELIAEVNKPIIAVFEKQRDFKRLSDLYYDIHRSYLKVAEVVNSEKRLFGRYYRVAFYGQGFFEEEEGKEYIYKEPKLTGLSEISQRLMKLYADKFGIDNVKIIQDSNKVNPKDLDPKYAYIQVTYVTPFFEEKEAEDRRTDFELHHNINRFVFETPFTLSGKKHGGVEEQCKRRTILTTSHLFPYVKKRIQVISQTSTELNPIEVAIDEMSKKVSELNQLCTMEEVDMIRLQLKLQGSVSVKVNAGPMAYARAFLEETNAKRYPDNQVKLLKEIFRQFAEACGHALDVNERLIKEDQFEYQGEMKSHYKDMLSELSTVMNEQ
;
A
#
# COMPACT_ATOMS: atom_id res chain seq x y z
N GLN A 1 -21.76 -59.92 2.92
CA GLN A 1 -23.13 -59.69 2.42
C GLN A 1 -24.20 -59.77 3.51
N HIS A 2 -24.62 -60.94 4.01
CA HIS A 2 -25.82 -61.11 4.86
C HIS A 2 -25.71 -60.76 6.37
N SER A 3 -24.70 -60.00 6.79
CA SER A 3 -24.46 -59.64 8.19
C SER A 3 -25.64 -58.97 8.89
N TRP A 4 -26.37 -58.10 8.18
CA TRP A 4 -27.59 -57.45 8.67
C TRP A 4 -28.68 -58.42 9.15
N PHE A 5 -28.79 -59.60 8.53
CA PHE A 5 -29.81 -60.60 8.87
C PHE A 5 -29.51 -61.23 10.23
N PHE A 6 -28.29 -61.70 10.43
CA PHE A 6 -27.85 -62.29 11.71
C PHE A 6 -27.95 -61.27 12.84
N PHE A 7 -27.51 -60.02 12.63
CA PHE A 7 -27.69 -58.95 13.61
C PHE A 7 -29.17 -58.63 13.90
N ALA A 8 -30.06 -58.71 12.90
CA ALA A 8 -31.50 -58.55 13.11
C ALA A 8 -32.13 -59.72 13.89
N VAL A 9 -31.62 -60.95 13.71
CA VAL A 9 -32.01 -62.10 14.54
C VAL A 9 -31.52 -61.90 15.98
N ILE A 10 -30.25 -61.56 16.19
CA ILE A 10 -29.68 -61.32 17.53
C ILE A 10 -30.47 -60.22 18.27
N LEU A 11 -30.77 -59.09 17.63
CA LEU A 11 -31.59 -58.03 18.25
C LEU A 11 -33.00 -58.50 18.62
N LYS A 12 -33.64 -59.35 17.79
CA LYS A 12 -34.96 -59.93 18.12
C LYS A 12 -34.86 -60.90 19.28
N SER A 13 -33.87 -61.79 19.30
CA SER A 13 -33.61 -62.72 20.41
C SER A 13 -33.28 -62.00 21.72
N MET A 14 -32.52 -60.90 21.67
CA MET A 14 -32.26 -60.02 22.82
C MET A 14 -33.56 -59.38 23.34
N ALA A 15 -34.40 -58.84 22.46
CA ALA A 15 -35.68 -58.26 22.85
C ALA A 15 -36.64 -59.30 23.46
N GLN A 16 -36.74 -60.47 22.81
CA GLN A 16 -37.54 -61.61 23.26
C GLN A 16 -37.10 -62.10 24.65
N HIS A 17 -35.79 -62.32 24.85
CA HIS A 17 -35.24 -62.72 26.15
C HIS A 17 -35.57 -61.72 27.27
N LEU A 18 -35.56 -60.41 27.00
CA LEU A 18 -35.92 -59.40 28.00
C LEU A 18 -37.41 -59.40 28.35
N VAL A 19 -38.28 -59.80 27.42
CA VAL A 19 -39.72 -60.00 27.67
C VAL A 19 -39.93 -61.28 28.47
N ASP A 20 -39.38 -62.41 28.01
CA ASP A 20 -39.59 -63.72 28.63
C ASP A 20 -38.99 -63.82 30.04
N ALA A 21 -37.80 -63.22 30.25
CA ALA A 21 -37.19 -63.10 31.58
C ALA A 21 -37.77 -61.92 32.40
N ASN A 22 -38.75 -61.19 31.86
CA ASN A 22 -39.42 -60.02 32.47
C ASN A 22 -38.46 -58.87 32.90
N LYS A 23 -37.25 -58.84 32.34
CA LYS A 23 -36.18 -57.89 32.68
C LYS A 23 -36.31 -56.51 32.02
N THR A 24 -37.35 -56.26 31.23
CA THR A 24 -37.58 -54.98 30.53
C THR A 24 -37.55 -53.74 31.45
N LYS A 25 -38.00 -53.88 32.71
CA LYS A 25 -38.03 -52.81 33.72
C LYS A 25 -36.75 -52.73 34.59
N VAL A 26 -35.86 -53.72 34.51
CA VAL A 26 -34.64 -53.80 35.33
C VAL A 26 -33.55 -52.86 34.77
N SER A 27 -32.59 -52.45 35.62
CA SER A 27 -31.40 -51.68 35.21
C SER A 27 -30.68 -52.35 34.03
N ARG A 28 -30.18 -51.54 33.09
CA ARG A 28 -29.52 -52.03 31.86
C ARG A 28 -28.29 -52.90 32.14
N THR A 29 -27.59 -52.66 33.24
CA THR A 29 -26.44 -53.45 33.70
C THR A 29 -26.79 -54.89 34.11
N GLN A 30 -28.02 -55.16 34.54
CA GLN A 30 -28.46 -56.48 35.06
C GLN A 30 -29.31 -57.28 34.05
N ARG A 31 -29.51 -56.72 32.86
CA ARG A 31 -30.37 -57.30 31.81
C ARG A 31 -29.78 -58.57 31.19
N PHE A 32 -28.49 -58.55 30.88
CA PHE A 32 -27.77 -59.66 30.23
C PHE A 32 -26.56 -60.08 31.09
N PRO A 33 -26.22 -61.37 31.16
CA PRO A 33 -25.04 -61.84 31.90
C PRO A 33 -23.73 -61.36 31.25
N GLU A 34 -22.65 -61.32 32.03
CA GLU A 34 -21.33 -60.85 31.57
C GLU A 34 -20.70 -61.74 30.50
N SER A 35 -21.03 -63.04 30.47
CA SER A 35 -20.67 -63.95 29.36
C SER A 35 -21.24 -63.45 28.04
N PHE A 36 -22.56 -63.23 27.94
CA PHE A 36 -23.18 -62.68 26.74
C PHE A 36 -22.61 -61.31 26.32
N GLN A 37 -22.15 -60.50 27.27
CA GLN A 37 -21.43 -59.25 26.96
C GLN A 37 -20.04 -59.53 26.36
N THR A 38 -19.31 -60.50 26.90
CA THR A 38 -17.98 -60.94 26.41
C THR A 38 -18.04 -61.61 25.04
N GLU A 39 -18.98 -62.54 24.84
CA GLU A 39 -19.27 -63.14 23.53
C GLU A 39 -19.64 -62.08 22.48
N LEU A 40 -20.35 -61.01 22.88
CA LEU A 40 -20.76 -59.95 21.97
C LEU A 40 -19.61 -58.98 21.61
N ASP A 41 -18.77 -58.61 22.57
CA ASP A 41 -17.52 -57.85 22.31
C ASP A 41 -16.63 -58.67 21.34
N THR A 42 -16.46 -59.97 21.61
CA THR A 42 -15.71 -60.90 20.75
C THR A 42 -16.29 -61.00 19.33
N LEU A 43 -17.61 -61.15 19.19
CA LEU A 43 -18.28 -61.20 17.88
C LEU A 43 -18.08 -59.91 17.07
N VAL A 44 -18.15 -58.76 17.73
CA VAL A 44 -17.98 -57.45 17.08
C VAL A 44 -16.52 -57.22 16.69
N MET A 45 -15.56 -57.61 17.53
CA MET A 45 -14.12 -57.46 17.25
C MET A 45 -13.64 -58.41 16.15
N VAL A 46 -14.04 -59.69 16.17
CA VAL A 46 -13.72 -60.63 15.09
C VAL A 46 -14.29 -60.15 13.75
N LEU A 47 -15.47 -59.51 13.75
CA LEU A 47 -16.01 -58.90 12.53
C LEU A 47 -15.28 -57.62 12.12
N ALA A 48 -14.77 -56.83 13.08
CA ALA A 48 -13.92 -55.68 12.81
C ALA A 48 -12.62 -56.08 12.11
N ASP A 49 -11.92 -57.11 12.61
CA ASP A 49 -10.72 -57.68 11.98
C ASP A 49 -11.00 -58.09 10.53
N HIS A 50 -12.14 -58.76 10.28
CA HIS A 50 -12.55 -59.17 8.94
C HIS A 50 -12.87 -57.98 8.01
N VAL A 51 -13.39 -56.87 8.54
CA VAL A 51 -13.62 -55.62 7.79
C VAL A 51 -12.30 -54.94 7.45
N VAL A 52 -11.37 -54.83 8.40
CA VAL A 52 -10.07 -54.16 8.23
C VAL A 52 -9.11 -54.99 7.38
N TRP A 53 -9.19 -56.31 7.40
CA TRP A 53 -8.33 -57.19 6.60
C TRP A 53 -8.83 -57.36 5.15
N LYS A 54 -10.14 -57.56 4.92
CA LYS A 54 -10.68 -57.95 3.60
C LYS A 54 -11.23 -56.80 2.72
N TYR A 55 -11.06 -55.54 3.11
CA TYR A 55 -11.66 -54.41 2.37
C TYR A 55 -11.17 -54.25 0.92
N LYS A 56 -9.99 -54.80 0.59
CA LYS A 56 -9.44 -54.81 -0.78
C LYS A 56 -10.10 -55.87 -1.66
N ASP A 57 -10.36 -57.04 -1.08
CA ASP A 57 -10.80 -58.23 -1.83
C ASP A 57 -12.34 -58.32 -1.94
N ALA A 58 -13.06 -57.76 -0.96
CA ALA A 58 -14.51 -57.87 -0.81
C ALA A 58 -15.11 -56.54 -0.33
N LEU A 59 -14.92 -55.48 -1.13
CA LEU A 59 -15.21 -54.09 -0.73
C LEU A 59 -16.68 -53.86 -0.38
N GLU A 60 -17.63 -54.36 -1.16
CA GLU A 60 -19.06 -54.20 -0.84
C GLU A 60 -19.48 -55.08 0.35
N GLU A 61 -18.93 -56.28 0.49
CA GLU A 61 -19.20 -57.16 1.62
C GLU A 61 -18.73 -56.54 2.94
N THR A 62 -17.55 -55.93 2.94
CA THR A 62 -16.96 -55.23 4.10
C THR A 62 -17.67 -53.91 4.39
N ARG A 63 -18.03 -53.12 3.38
CA ARG A 63 -18.90 -51.93 3.56
C ARG A 63 -20.23 -52.30 4.20
N ASN A 64 -20.91 -53.34 3.69
CA ASN A 64 -22.17 -53.80 4.23
C ASN A 64 -22.01 -54.40 5.63
N ALA A 65 -20.89 -55.06 5.94
CA ALA A 65 -20.59 -55.53 7.30
C ALA A 65 -20.36 -54.37 8.29
N ASN A 66 -19.55 -53.38 7.93
CA ASN A 66 -19.34 -52.16 8.72
C ASN A 66 -20.66 -51.44 9.02
N TYR A 67 -21.46 -51.17 7.98
CA TYR A 67 -22.76 -50.51 8.13
C TYR A 67 -23.74 -51.33 8.98
N SER A 68 -23.78 -52.65 8.81
CA SER A 68 -24.62 -53.54 9.62
C SER A 68 -24.21 -53.55 11.10
N THR A 69 -22.90 -53.49 11.38
CA THR A 69 -22.35 -53.46 12.75
C THR A 69 -22.66 -52.15 13.45
N ALA A 70 -22.47 -51.01 12.76
CA ALA A 70 -22.87 -49.69 13.27
C ALA A 70 -24.36 -49.64 13.63
N LYS A 71 -25.21 -50.13 12.73
CA LYS A 71 -26.68 -50.19 12.89
C LYS A 71 -27.14 -51.17 13.96
N PHE A 72 -26.37 -52.24 14.20
CA PHE A 72 -26.58 -53.17 15.29
C PHE A 72 -26.29 -52.51 16.64
N LEU A 73 -25.06 -52.01 16.84
CA LEU A 73 -24.65 -51.35 18.09
C LEU A 73 -25.53 -50.14 18.43
N LYS A 74 -25.92 -49.36 17.42
CA LYS A 74 -26.91 -48.27 17.55
C LYS A 74 -28.22 -48.72 18.20
N ARG A 75 -28.71 -49.91 17.88
CA ARG A 75 -29.93 -50.50 18.46
C ARG A 75 -29.69 -51.18 19.81
N CYS A 76 -28.48 -51.65 20.07
CA CYS A 76 -28.13 -52.19 21.39
C CYS A 76 -28.26 -51.16 22.52
N PHE A 77 -28.07 -49.85 22.25
CA PHE A 77 -28.28 -48.77 23.25
C PHE A 77 -29.70 -48.73 23.86
N THR A 78 -30.70 -49.27 23.17
CA THR A 78 -32.04 -49.45 23.73
C THR A 78 -32.04 -50.50 24.86
N PHE A 79 -31.32 -51.60 24.65
CA PHE A 79 -31.40 -52.85 25.41
C PHE A 79 -30.34 -53.01 26.51
N MET A 80 -29.06 -52.84 26.17
CA MET A 80 -27.89 -53.16 27.00
C MET A 80 -27.35 -51.94 27.76
N ASP A 81 -26.34 -52.15 28.61
CA ASP A 81 -25.66 -51.05 29.30
C ASP A 81 -24.92 -50.10 28.34
N ARG A 82 -24.87 -48.82 28.73
CA ARG A 82 -24.24 -47.74 27.95
C ARG A 82 -22.72 -47.77 28.05
N GLY A 83 -22.16 -48.01 29.24
CA GLY A 83 -20.71 -48.07 29.45
C GLY A 83 -20.09 -49.25 28.71
N PHE A 84 -20.73 -50.42 28.76
CA PHE A 84 -20.36 -51.57 27.93
C PHE A 84 -20.37 -51.22 26.43
N LEU A 85 -21.45 -50.62 25.92
CA LEU A 85 -21.53 -50.27 24.50
C LEU A 85 -20.55 -49.16 24.08
N PHE A 86 -20.23 -48.22 24.97
CA PHE A 86 -19.17 -47.23 24.76
C PHE A 86 -17.79 -47.91 24.66
N LYS A 87 -17.49 -48.91 25.51
CA LYS A 87 -16.28 -49.76 25.39
C LYS A 87 -16.23 -50.44 24.01
N VAL A 88 -17.29 -51.15 23.61
CA VAL A 88 -17.35 -51.85 22.31
C VAL A 88 -17.19 -50.88 21.13
N VAL A 89 -17.81 -49.69 21.19
CA VAL A 89 -17.65 -48.65 20.17
C VAL A 89 -16.22 -48.11 20.13
N ASN A 90 -15.56 -47.88 21.27
CA ASN A 90 -14.15 -47.45 21.28
C ASN A 90 -13.22 -48.55 20.76
N ASN A 91 -13.45 -49.82 21.14
CA ASN A 91 -12.69 -50.97 20.65
C ASN A 91 -12.78 -51.05 19.12
N TYR A 92 -13.99 -51.02 18.55
CA TYR A 92 -14.21 -51.06 17.10
C TYR A 92 -13.52 -49.89 16.38
N ILE A 93 -13.61 -48.66 16.92
CA ILE A 93 -12.95 -47.48 16.34
C ILE A 93 -11.43 -47.56 16.43
N SER A 94 -10.87 -48.20 17.46
CA SER A 94 -9.42 -48.37 17.63
C SER A 94 -8.78 -49.33 16.62
N MET A 95 -9.58 -50.11 15.87
CA MET A 95 -9.10 -50.95 14.77
C MET A 95 -8.77 -50.16 13.48
N PHE A 96 -9.06 -48.85 13.45
CA PHE A 96 -8.79 -47.97 12.31
C PHE A 96 -7.72 -46.93 12.70
N GLY A 97 -6.49 -47.14 12.22
CA GLY A 97 -5.29 -46.38 12.60
C GLY A 97 -5.11 -45.05 11.86
N THR A 98 -4.08 -44.29 12.22
CA THR A 98 -3.58 -43.16 11.44
C THR A 98 -2.72 -43.65 10.27
N GLY A 99 -2.82 -43.02 9.10
CA GLY A 99 -2.19 -43.53 7.87
C GLY A 99 -2.91 -44.70 7.18
N ASP A 100 -4.07 -45.14 7.68
CA ASP A 100 -4.91 -46.15 7.03
C ASP A 100 -5.41 -45.72 5.64
N SER A 101 -5.84 -46.68 4.81
CA SER A 101 -6.35 -46.36 3.48
C SER A 101 -7.60 -45.45 3.54
N LYS A 102 -7.82 -44.67 2.49
CA LYS A 102 -9.01 -43.81 2.31
C LYS A 102 -10.35 -44.59 2.43
N ILE A 103 -10.36 -45.88 2.09
CA ILE A 103 -11.56 -46.74 2.20
C ILE A 103 -11.84 -47.11 3.67
N LEU A 104 -10.78 -47.40 4.44
CA LEU A 104 -10.91 -47.66 5.89
C LEU A 104 -11.32 -46.39 6.64
N HIS A 105 -10.77 -45.23 6.27
CA HIS A 105 -11.24 -43.93 6.76
C HIS A 105 -12.73 -43.67 6.43
N GLN A 106 -13.18 -44.04 5.23
CA GLN A 106 -14.61 -43.98 4.88
C GLN A 106 -15.45 -44.87 5.79
N PHE A 107 -15.03 -46.12 6.02
CA PHE A 107 -15.75 -47.04 6.91
C PHE A 107 -15.80 -46.53 8.37
N LYS A 108 -14.69 -45.98 8.89
CA LYS A 108 -14.60 -45.37 10.23
C LYS A 108 -15.63 -44.24 10.39
N PHE A 109 -15.70 -43.33 9.43
CA PHE A 109 -16.66 -42.21 9.47
C PHE A 109 -18.11 -42.61 9.15
N ASP A 110 -18.34 -43.60 8.28
CA ASP A 110 -19.69 -44.17 8.05
C ASP A 110 -20.25 -44.82 9.31
N PHE A 111 -19.41 -45.54 10.06
CA PHE A 111 -19.76 -46.15 11.33
C PHE A 111 -20.08 -45.10 12.40
N LEU A 112 -19.17 -44.12 12.59
CA LEU A 112 -19.41 -42.98 13.49
C LEU A 112 -20.69 -42.23 13.11
N GLN A 113 -20.93 -42.01 11.81
CA GLN A 113 -22.13 -41.34 11.35
C GLN A 113 -23.40 -42.10 11.76
N GLU A 114 -23.52 -43.40 11.44
CA GLU A 114 -24.73 -44.16 11.78
C GLU A 114 -24.94 -44.24 13.31
N VAL A 115 -23.88 -44.47 14.10
CA VAL A 115 -23.93 -44.49 15.58
C VAL A 115 -24.35 -43.13 16.15
N CYS A 116 -23.68 -42.04 15.77
CA CYS A 116 -24.01 -40.68 16.25
C CYS A 116 -25.39 -40.20 15.76
N HIS A 117 -25.94 -40.78 14.69
CA HIS A 117 -27.31 -40.50 14.24
C HIS A 117 -28.41 -41.08 15.15
N HIS A 118 -28.10 -41.66 16.31
CA HIS A 118 -29.08 -42.10 17.32
C HIS A 118 -30.08 -41.00 17.71
N GLU A 119 -31.30 -41.40 18.11
CA GLU A 119 -32.41 -40.48 18.41
C GLU A 119 -32.22 -39.73 19.73
N HIS A 120 -31.49 -40.32 20.67
CA HIS A 120 -31.12 -39.71 21.95
C HIS A 120 -29.62 -39.39 22.03
N PHE A 121 -29.01 -38.91 20.95
CA PHE A 121 -27.57 -38.60 20.92
C PHE A 121 -27.17 -37.61 22.02
N ILE A 122 -27.84 -36.45 22.15
CA ILE A 122 -27.51 -35.46 23.18
C ILE A 122 -27.61 -36.06 24.61
N PRO A 123 -28.70 -36.75 25.02
CA PRO A 123 -28.76 -37.51 26.29
C PRO A 123 -27.77 -38.67 26.47
N LEU A 124 -26.98 -39.05 25.46
CA LEU A 124 -25.86 -40.00 25.54
C LEU A 124 -24.49 -39.29 25.58
N CYS A 125 -24.45 -37.99 25.26
CA CYS A 125 -23.27 -37.12 25.35
C CYS A 125 -23.22 -36.30 26.65
N LEU A 126 -24.31 -36.21 27.40
CA LEU A 126 -24.33 -35.60 28.73
C LEU A 126 -23.68 -36.54 29.77
N PRO A 127 -22.94 -36.03 30.78
CA PRO A 127 -22.34 -36.85 31.82
C PRO A 127 -23.41 -37.62 32.59
N ILE A 128 -23.21 -38.92 32.76
CA ILE A 128 -24.18 -39.78 33.45
C ILE A 128 -24.12 -39.46 34.94
N ARG A 129 -25.21 -38.93 35.52
CA ARG A 129 -25.36 -38.64 36.97
C ARG A 129 -25.47 -39.90 37.85
N SER A 130 -24.76 -40.98 37.54
CA SER A 130 -24.78 -42.22 38.32
C SER A 130 -23.36 -42.75 38.55
N SER A 131 -23.15 -43.31 39.75
CA SER A 131 -21.90 -43.87 40.26
C SER A 131 -20.71 -42.92 40.25
N ASN A 132 -20.39 -42.42 41.45
CA ASN A 132 -18.99 -42.29 41.86
C ASN A 132 -18.29 -43.62 41.52
N ILE A 133 -17.26 -43.57 40.67
CA ILE A 133 -16.34 -44.69 40.49
C ILE A 133 -15.28 -44.54 41.59
N PRO A 134 -15.22 -45.44 42.61
CA PRO A 134 -14.15 -45.39 43.59
C PRO A 134 -12.86 -45.86 42.92
N ASP A 135 -11.93 -44.93 42.66
CA ASP A 135 -10.64 -45.23 42.05
C ASP A 135 -9.62 -45.62 43.15
N PRO A 136 -9.13 -46.86 43.21
CA PRO A 136 -8.36 -47.36 44.34
C PRO A 136 -6.86 -47.00 44.31
N VAL A 137 -6.44 -45.91 43.62
CA VAL A 137 -5.08 -45.34 43.73
C VAL A 137 -5.08 -43.80 43.67
N THR A 138 -5.52 -43.13 44.73
CA THR A 138 -5.00 -41.80 45.14
C THR A 138 -5.46 -41.45 46.56
N PRO A 139 -4.61 -40.86 47.43
CA PRO A 139 -5.03 -40.49 48.77
C PRO A 139 -5.90 -39.22 48.74
N SER A 140 -7.11 -39.36 49.27
CA SER A 140 -8.12 -38.34 49.55
C SER A 140 -7.60 -36.90 49.79
N GLU A 141 -7.98 -35.97 48.91
CA GLU A 141 -8.23 -34.57 49.30
C GLU A 141 -9.72 -34.37 49.60
N SER A 142 -10.01 -33.55 50.61
CA SER A 142 -11.34 -33.48 51.23
C SER A 142 -12.13 -32.23 50.83
N THR A 143 -13.40 -32.45 50.48
CA THR A 143 -14.51 -31.53 50.82
C THR A 143 -14.35 -30.06 50.36
N GLN A 144 -14.24 -29.83 49.04
CA GLN A 144 -14.44 -28.51 48.44
C GLN A 144 -15.34 -28.56 47.18
N GLU A 145 -16.53 -29.15 47.31
CA GLU A 145 -17.60 -29.11 46.30
C GLU A 145 -18.27 -27.71 46.19
N TYR A 146 -17.49 -26.67 45.85
CA TYR A 146 -18.01 -25.35 45.53
C TYR A 146 -17.27 -24.71 44.34
N ARG A 147 -18.01 -24.46 43.25
CA ARG A 147 -17.72 -23.47 42.19
C ARG A 147 -16.55 -23.73 41.21
N THR A 148 -16.26 -24.97 40.85
CA THR A 148 -15.43 -25.31 39.66
C THR A 148 -16.23 -25.85 38.46
N SER A 149 -17.55 -25.95 38.57
CA SER A 149 -18.46 -26.58 37.58
C SER A 149 -18.86 -25.72 36.38
N ASP A 150 -18.65 -24.41 36.42
CA ASP A 150 -19.45 -23.45 35.65
C ASP A 150 -18.76 -22.94 34.34
N ILE A 151 -17.85 -23.74 33.75
CA ILE A 151 -17.03 -23.35 32.58
C ILE A 151 -16.92 -24.53 31.58
N PRO A 152 -17.22 -24.35 30.28
CA PRO A 152 -17.01 -25.41 29.29
C PRO A 152 -15.52 -25.67 29.01
N GLU A 153 -15.14 -26.94 28.94
CA GLU A 153 -13.82 -27.36 28.43
C GLU A 153 -13.74 -27.12 26.91
N TYR A 154 -13.18 -25.98 26.50
CA TYR A 154 -12.97 -25.60 25.09
C TYR A 154 -11.70 -26.21 24.46
N THR A 155 -10.97 -27.02 25.21
CA THR A 155 -9.82 -27.81 24.75
C THR A 155 -10.20 -29.29 24.82
N LEU A 156 -9.88 -30.06 23.78
CA LEU A 156 -10.21 -31.49 23.75
C LEU A 156 -9.23 -32.28 24.66
N THR A 157 -9.69 -32.63 25.86
CA THR A 157 -8.93 -33.38 26.87
C THR A 157 -9.35 -34.86 26.90
N ASN A 158 -8.55 -35.71 27.57
CA ASN A 158 -8.97 -37.08 27.91
C ASN A 158 -10.23 -37.09 28.78
N ASP A 159 -10.35 -36.15 29.72
CA ASP A 159 -11.48 -36.10 30.65
C ASP A 159 -12.76 -35.58 29.99
N PHE A 160 -12.68 -34.65 29.02
CA PHE A 160 -13.79 -34.34 28.13
C PHE A 160 -14.25 -35.60 27.38
N CYS A 161 -13.32 -36.38 26.83
CA CYS A 161 -13.63 -37.62 26.12
C CYS A 161 -14.21 -38.73 27.04
N ARG A 162 -13.94 -38.68 28.36
CA ARG A 162 -14.56 -39.55 29.37
C ARG A 162 -15.96 -39.06 29.77
N LYS A 163 -16.11 -37.76 30.05
CA LYS A 163 -17.37 -37.10 30.46
C LYS A 163 -18.43 -37.11 29.35
N HIS A 164 -18.00 -36.96 28.10
CA HIS A 164 -18.86 -36.71 26.93
C HIS A 164 -18.61 -37.71 25.78
N PHE A 165 -18.52 -39.00 26.11
CA PHE A 165 -17.97 -40.06 25.25
C PHE A 165 -18.27 -39.97 23.74
N LEU A 166 -19.54 -40.01 23.31
CA LEU A 166 -19.86 -40.10 21.87
C LEU A 166 -19.45 -38.85 21.07
N ILE A 167 -19.54 -37.65 21.66
CA ILE A 167 -19.09 -36.41 21.02
C ILE A 167 -17.58 -36.22 21.16
N GLY A 168 -16.98 -36.62 22.28
CA GLY A 168 -15.53 -36.60 22.49
C GLY A 168 -14.78 -37.49 21.49
N VAL A 169 -15.25 -38.73 21.29
CA VAL A 169 -14.70 -39.63 20.25
C VAL A 169 -14.87 -39.02 18.85
N LEU A 170 -16.06 -38.49 18.52
CA LEU A 170 -16.26 -37.85 17.21
C LEU A 170 -15.31 -36.67 16.98
N LEU A 171 -15.16 -35.76 17.94
CA LEU A 171 -14.27 -34.61 17.83
C LEU A 171 -12.79 -35.02 17.79
N ARG A 172 -12.40 -36.09 18.51
CA ARG A 172 -11.06 -36.69 18.45
C ARG A 172 -10.74 -37.23 17.07
N GLU A 173 -11.62 -38.06 16.50
CA GLU A 173 -11.38 -38.63 15.16
C GLU A 173 -11.45 -37.56 14.06
N VAL A 174 -12.28 -36.51 14.19
CA VAL A 174 -12.24 -35.33 13.30
C VAL A 174 -10.91 -34.57 13.44
N GLY A 175 -10.38 -34.45 14.66
CA GLY A 175 -9.09 -33.82 14.94
C GLY A 175 -7.90 -34.54 14.30
N PHE A 176 -7.87 -35.88 14.34
CA PHE A 176 -6.89 -36.66 13.59
C PHE A 176 -7.12 -36.53 12.08
N ALA A 177 -8.36 -36.62 11.61
CA ALA A 177 -8.68 -36.49 10.18
C ALA A 177 -8.26 -35.15 9.58
N LEU A 178 -8.24 -34.05 10.35
CA LEU A 178 -7.72 -32.74 9.90
C LEU A 178 -6.24 -32.76 9.51
N GLN A 179 -5.45 -33.73 9.98
CA GLN A 179 -4.05 -33.92 9.57
C GLN A 179 -3.90 -34.81 8.32
N GLU A 180 -4.97 -35.50 7.87
CA GLU A 180 -4.94 -36.42 6.73
C GLU A 180 -5.35 -35.74 5.39
N ASP A 181 -5.48 -36.54 4.33
CA ASP A 181 -5.78 -36.11 2.95
C ASP A 181 -7.08 -35.28 2.80
N GLN A 182 -7.13 -34.45 1.76
CA GLN A 182 -8.26 -33.56 1.44
C GLN A 182 -9.62 -34.29 1.40
N ASP A 183 -9.71 -35.50 0.83
CA ASP A 183 -10.99 -36.21 0.79
C ASP A 183 -11.41 -36.76 2.17
N ILE A 184 -10.45 -37.12 3.03
CA ILE A 184 -10.69 -37.59 4.41
C ILE A 184 -11.17 -36.42 5.28
N ARG A 185 -10.53 -35.25 5.16
CA ARG A 185 -10.95 -33.99 5.81
C ARG A 185 -12.36 -33.59 5.40
N HIS A 186 -12.67 -33.64 4.10
CA HIS A 186 -14.01 -33.36 3.59
C HIS A 186 -15.08 -34.28 4.20
N LEU A 187 -14.79 -35.58 4.35
CA LEU A 187 -15.71 -36.54 4.95
C LEU A 187 -15.95 -36.23 6.44
N ALA A 188 -14.87 -36.07 7.21
CA ALA A 188 -14.94 -35.79 8.65
C ALA A 188 -15.76 -34.51 8.95
N LEU A 189 -15.49 -33.44 8.21
CA LEU A 189 -16.22 -32.16 8.33
C LEU A 189 -17.68 -32.26 7.86
N ALA A 190 -17.98 -33.10 6.88
CA ALA A 190 -19.36 -33.35 6.46
C ALA A 190 -20.16 -34.09 7.54
N VAL A 191 -19.60 -35.14 8.15
CA VAL A 191 -20.25 -35.88 9.26
C VAL A 191 -20.54 -34.95 10.43
N LEU A 192 -19.55 -34.17 10.88
CA LEU A 192 -19.71 -33.24 11.99
C LEU A 192 -20.76 -32.16 11.71
N LYS A 193 -20.69 -31.49 10.54
CA LYS A 193 -21.62 -30.42 10.17
C LYS A 193 -23.06 -30.91 10.00
N ASN A 194 -23.25 -32.09 9.40
CA ASN A 194 -24.58 -32.69 9.26
C ASN A 194 -25.18 -33.08 10.62
N LEU A 195 -24.35 -33.56 11.56
CA LEU A 195 -24.79 -33.89 12.91
C LEU A 195 -25.14 -32.63 13.72
N MET A 196 -24.36 -31.54 13.62
CA MET A 196 -24.71 -30.26 14.23
C MET A 196 -26.04 -29.74 13.69
N ALA A 197 -26.20 -29.67 12.36
CA ALA A 197 -27.43 -29.22 11.72
C ALA A 197 -28.66 -30.07 12.11
N LYS A 198 -28.50 -31.39 12.30
CA LYS A 198 -29.57 -32.25 12.83
C LYS A 198 -30.08 -31.75 14.19
N HIS A 199 -29.20 -31.31 15.09
CA HIS A 199 -29.58 -30.82 16.42
C HIS A 199 -30.11 -29.37 16.42
N SER A 200 -29.66 -28.52 15.48
CA SER A 200 -30.21 -27.17 15.27
C SER A 200 -31.66 -27.20 14.77
N PHE A 201 -32.05 -28.24 14.04
CA PHE A 201 -33.39 -28.44 13.45
C PHE A 201 -34.21 -29.56 14.12
N ASP A 202 -33.94 -29.87 15.39
CA ASP A 202 -34.68 -30.87 16.18
C ASP A 202 -35.65 -30.15 17.14
N ASP A 203 -36.96 -30.29 16.90
CA ASP A 203 -38.01 -29.59 17.66
C ASP A 203 -37.91 -29.81 19.18
N ARG A 204 -37.36 -30.95 19.62
CA ARG A 204 -37.17 -31.31 21.04
C ARG A 204 -36.15 -30.40 21.74
N TYR A 205 -35.33 -29.69 20.96
CA TYR A 205 -34.29 -28.77 21.42
C TYR A 205 -34.55 -27.34 20.96
N ALA A 206 -35.76 -26.96 20.51
CA ALA A 206 -36.04 -25.62 19.97
C ALA A 206 -35.90 -24.46 21.00
N GLU A 207 -35.82 -24.76 22.30
CA GLU A 207 -35.58 -23.76 23.35
C GLU A 207 -34.12 -23.25 23.33
N PRO A 208 -33.87 -21.93 23.36
CA PRO A 208 -32.50 -21.37 23.32
C PRO A 208 -31.56 -21.91 24.40
N ALA A 209 -32.05 -22.15 25.62
CA ALA A 209 -31.25 -22.71 26.70
C ALA A 209 -30.72 -24.13 26.38
N LYS A 210 -31.57 -24.98 25.77
CA LYS A 210 -31.18 -26.33 25.34
C LYS A 210 -30.20 -26.28 24.16
N GLN A 211 -30.37 -25.32 23.25
CA GLN A 211 -29.38 -25.08 22.19
C GLN A 211 -28.03 -24.61 22.75
N ALA A 212 -28.00 -23.77 23.79
CA ALA A 212 -26.76 -23.35 24.44
C ALA A 212 -26.05 -24.51 25.17
N GLU A 213 -26.79 -25.37 25.87
CA GLU A 213 -26.25 -26.63 26.43
C GLU A 213 -25.63 -27.52 25.33
N ILE A 214 -26.29 -27.63 24.17
CA ILE A 214 -25.79 -28.38 23.01
C ILE A 214 -24.54 -27.72 22.41
N ALA A 215 -24.50 -26.38 22.27
CA ALA A 215 -23.34 -25.66 21.76
C ALA A 215 -22.10 -25.85 22.64
N ASN A 216 -22.28 -25.92 23.97
CA ASN A 216 -21.20 -26.22 24.91
C ASN A 216 -20.57 -27.61 24.66
N LEU A 217 -21.32 -28.62 24.21
CA LEU A 217 -20.78 -29.94 23.83
C LEU A 217 -19.91 -29.89 22.56
N TYR A 218 -20.00 -28.84 21.74
CA TYR A 218 -19.19 -28.64 20.54
C TYR A 218 -18.03 -27.65 20.73
N MET A 219 -17.89 -27.03 21.91
CA MET A 219 -16.84 -26.04 22.18
C MET A 219 -15.38 -26.49 21.92
N PRO A 220 -14.97 -27.77 22.08
CA PRO A 220 -13.62 -28.18 21.69
C PRO A 220 -13.28 -27.97 20.20
N LEU A 221 -14.28 -27.82 19.32
CA LEU A 221 -14.07 -27.46 17.91
C LEU A 221 -13.44 -26.07 17.75
N TYR A 222 -13.73 -25.12 18.65
CA TYR A 222 -13.04 -23.83 18.69
C TYR A 222 -11.56 -24.00 19.09
N GLY A 223 -11.27 -24.88 20.05
CA GLY A 223 -9.90 -25.29 20.38
C GLY A 223 -9.15 -25.84 19.17
N MET A 224 -9.77 -26.77 18.44
CA MET A 224 -9.23 -27.36 17.21
C MET A 224 -9.04 -26.35 16.07
N LEU A 225 -9.90 -25.33 15.98
CA LEU A 225 -9.79 -24.25 15.00
C LEU A 225 -8.57 -23.37 15.30
N LEU A 226 -8.36 -22.98 16.56
CA LEU A 226 -7.16 -22.27 17.03
C LEU A 226 -5.88 -23.05 16.71
N ASP A 227 -5.84 -24.36 17.01
CA ASP A 227 -4.68 -25.22 16.72
C ASP A 227 -4.35 -25.30 15.21
N ASN A 228 -5.31 -25.03 14.32
CA ASN A 228 -5.13 -25.03 12.86
C ASN A 228 -5.00 -23.64 12.22
N MET A 229 -5.02 -22.55 13.01
CA MET A 229 -4.95 -21.17 12.49
C MET A 229 -3.81 -20.92 11.49
N PRO A 230 -2.56 -21.42 11.68
CA PRO A 230 -1.48 -21.20 10.70
C PRO A 230 -1.75 -21.79 9.30
N ARG A 231 -2.57 -22.85 9.20
CA ARG A 231 -2.95 -23.48 7.91
C ARG A 231 -4.06 -22.70 7.19
N ILE A 232 -4.78 -21.85 7.91
CA ILE A 232 -5.86 -20.98 7.43
C ILE A 232 -5.30 -19.58 7.08
N TYR A 233 -4.37 -19.06 7.89
CA TYR A 233 -3.82 -17.70 7.80
C TYR A 233 -2.65 -17.55 6.81
N MET A 234 -2.51 -18.46 5.83
CA MET A 234 -1.46 -18.37 4.81
C MET A 234 -1.68 -17.16 3.88
N LYS A 235 -0.77 -16.21 3.97
CA LYS A 235 -0.85 -14.79 3.51
C LYS A 235 -1.11 -14.61 1.99
N ASP A 236 -0.98 -15.66 1.19
CA ASP A 236 -1.09 -15.64 -0.28
C ASP A 236 -2.53 -15.55 -0.83
N MET A 237 -3.50 -15.11 -0.03
CA MET A 237 -4.84 -14.73 -0.54
C MET A 237 -4.92 -13.26 -0.98
N PHE A 238 -3.89 -12.46 -0.73
CA PHE A 238 -3.88 -11.01 -0.95
C PHE A 238 -3.27 -10.57 -2.29
N LEU A 239 -3.65 -11.21 -3.40
CA LEU A 239 -3.46 -10.67 -4.75
C LEU A 239 -4.81 -10.37 -5.44
N PHE A 240 -5.59 -9.48 -4.81
CA PHE A 240 -6.78 -8.87 -5.43
C PHE A 240 -6.80 -7.37 -5.19
N ASN A 241 -5.85 -6.66 -5.80
CA ASN A 241 -6.07 -5.26 -6.14
C ASN A 241 -7.29 -5.20 -7.07
N ILE A 242 -8.36 -4.55 -6.62
CA ILE A 242 -9.56 -4.37 -7.44
C ILE A 242 -9.27 -3.22 -8.41
N ASN A 243 -8.79 -3.55 -9.62
CA ASN A 243 -8.69 -2.59 -10.71
C ASN A 243 -10.10 -2.06 -11.04
N THR A 244 -10.47 -0.90 -10.49
CA THR A 244 -11.75 -0.21 -10.72
C THR A 244 -11.75 0.59 -12.03
N SER A 245 -11.01 0.13 -13.03
CA SER A 245 -10.85 0.72 -14.35
C SER A 245 -11.44 -0.18 -15.44
N ASN A 246 -12.77 -0.13 -15.58
CA ASN A 246 -13.49 -0.19 -16.88
C ASN A 246 -15.02 -0.18 -16.70
N GLN A 247 -15.60 1.02 -16.80
CA GLN A 247 -17.00 1.22 -17.18
C GLN A 247 -17.09 2.47 -18.07
N GLY A 248 -16.87 2.31 -19.38
CA GLY A 248 -16.73 3.44 -20.28
C GLY A 248 -16.39 3.10 -21.73
N SER A 249 -17.08 2.12 -22.33
CA SER A 249 -17.34 2.14 -23.78
C SER A 249 -18.56 1.30 -24.12
N ARG A 250 -19.10 1.50 -25.32
CA ARG A 250 -20.25 0.81 -25.90
C ARG A 250 -19.81 -0.07 -27.07
N ASP A 251 -20.64 -1.08 -27.34
CA ASP A 251 -21.08 -1.51 -28.66
C ASP A 251 -20.10 -1.28 -29.83
N ASP A 252 -19.39 -2.33 -30.26
CA ASP A 252 -19.44 -2.74 -31.67
C ASP A 252 -19.01 -4.21 -31.90
N LEU A 253 -19.41 -4.79 -33.03
CA LEU A 253 -19.37 -6.23 -33.31
C LEU A 253 -18.68 -6.55 -34.66
N SER A 254 -17.62 -7.37 -34.64
CA SER A 254 -17.10 -8.04 -35.85
C SER A 254 -16.35 -9.34 -35.50
N THR A 255 -16.16 -10.21 -36.48
CA THR A 255 -15.78 -11.64 -36.32
C THR A 255 -14.58 -12.04 -37.20
N ALA A 256 -14.08 -13.27 -36.94
CA ALA A 256 -12.88 -13.90 -37.53
C ALA A 256 -11.52 -13.32 -37.04
N GLY A 257 -10.43 -14.10 -37.00
CA GLY A 257 -10.32 -15.56 -37.18
C GLY A 257 -9.02 -15.98 -37.86
N GLY A 258 -8.15 -16.74 -37.18
CA GLY A 258 -6.93 -17.30 -37.77
C GLY A 258 -5.95 -17.90 -36.76
N PHE A 259 -5.44 -19.09 -37.04
CA PHE A 259 -4.33 -19.75 -36.34
C PHE A 259 -3.15 -19.88 -37.31
N GLN A 260 -1.90 -19.65 -36.85
CA GLN A 260 -0.69 -20.27 -37.41
C GLN A 260 0.50 -20.12 -36.42
N SER A 261 1.66 -20.73 -36.72
CA SER A 261 2.59 -21.21 -35.68
C SER A 261 4.07 -21.33 -36.08
N GLN A 262 4.97 -21.04 -35.11
CA GLN A 262 6.39 -21.47 -35.03
C GLN A 262 7.41 -20.79 -36.00
N PRO A 263 8.76 -20.91 -35.81
CA PRO A 263 9.52 -20.60 -34.57
C PRO A 263 10.94 -19.93 -34.75
N ALA A 264 11.49 -19.41 -33.63
CA ALA A 264 12.92 -19.38 -33.20
C ALA A 264 14.02 -18.41 -33.78
N MET A 265 14.73 -17.74 -32.83
CA MET A 265 16.16 -17.30 -32.82
C MET A 265 16.63 -16.16 -33.77
N LYS A 266 17.65 -15.31 -33.48
CA LYS A 266 18.68 -15.23 -32.40
C LYS A 266 19.32 -13.80 -32.31
N HIS A 267 19.66 -13.32 -31.09
CA HIS A 267 20.75 -12.34 -30.69
C HIS A 267 21.00 -10.99 -31.44
N ALA A 268 21.48 -9.89 -30.84
CA ALA A 268 21.74 -9.53 -29.42
C ALA A 268 21.98 -8.00 -29.21
N ASN A 269 21.97 -7.56 -27.93
CA ASN A 269 22.59 -6.37 -27.32
C ASN A 269 22.20 -4.92 -27.74
N SER A 270 21.36 -4.30 -26.90
CA SER A 270 21.47 -2.89 -26.45
C SER A 270 21.00 -2.82 -24.99
N VAL A 271 21.36 -1.78 -24.22
CA VAL A 271 21.15 -1.73 -22.75
C VAL A 271 20.40 -0.46 -22.32
N ASP A 272 19.06 -0.52 -22.33
CA ASP A 272 18.18 0.54 -21.82
C ASP A 272 17.56 0.17 -20.47
N THR A 273 17.86 0.94 -19.42
CA THR A 273 17.32 0.72 -18.06
C THR A 273 15.90 1.27 -17.88
N SER A 274 14.93 0.66 -18.56
CA SER A 274 13.50 0.88 -18.30
C SER A 274 13.02 -0.02 -17.14
N PHE A 275 12.74 0.57 -15.98
CA PHE A 275 12.16 -0.16 -14.84
C PHE A 275 10.66 -0.45 -15.05
N SER A 276 10.37 -1.40 -15.93
CA SER A 276 9.04 -1.99 -16.14
C SER A 276 8.59 -2.82 -14.93
N LYS A 277 7.28 -3.00 -14.81
CA LYS A 277 6.58 -3.42 -13.58
C LYS A 277 6.69 -4.92 -13.25
N ASP A 278 7.54 -5.65 -13.97
CA ASP A 278 7.50 -7.11 -14.10
C ASP A 278 8.61 -7.85 -13.31
N VAL A 279 9.62 -7.12 -12.81
CA VAL A 279 10.73 -7.70 -12.03
C VAL A 279 10.24 -8.37 -10.73
N LEU A 280 9.16 -7.85 -10.12
CA LEU A 280 8.57 -8.43 -8.91
C LEU A 280 7.78 -9.73 -9.14
N ASN A 281 7.42 -10.07 -10.39
CA ASN A 281 6.80 -11.37 -10.70
C ASN A 281 7.84 -12.49 -10.90
N SER A 282 9.12 -12.16 -11.07
CA SER A 282 10.18 -13.12 -11.45
C SER A 282 10.93 -13.73 -10.27
N ILE A 283 10.75 -13.23 -9.05
CA ILE A 283 11.38 -13.77 -7.82
C ILE A 283 10.48 -14.83 -7.14
N ALA A 284 9.19 -14.88 -7.47
CA ALA A 284 8.25 -15.91 -6.99
C ALA A 284 8.34 -17.26 -7.76
N ALA A 285 9.40 -17.47 -8.54
CA ALA A 285 9.53 -18.58 -9.49
C ALA A 285 10.59 -19.65 -9.11
N PHE A 286 11.21 -19.56 -7.92
CA PHE A 286 12.26 -20.48 -7.46
C PHE A 286 11.96 -21.18 -6.12
N SER A 287 10.70 -21.60 -5.92
CA SER A 287 10.26 -22.37 -4.73
C SER A 287 9.51 -23.67 -5.07
N SER A 288 9.75 -24.25 -6.25
CA SER A 288 9.03 -25.46 -6.70
C SER A 288 9.86 -26.40 -7.59
N ILE A 289 11.11 -26.69 -7.18
CA ILE A 289 11.85 -27.88 -7.63
C ILE A 289 12.06 -28.82 -6.43
N ALA A 290 11.01 -29.55 -6.07
CA ALA A 290 11.14 -30.70 -5.18
C ALA A 290 11.74 -31.85 -6.00
N ILE A 291 13.04 -32.11 -5.82
CA ILE A 291 13.73 -33.21 -6.51
C ILE A 291 13.11 -34.54 -6.08
N SER A 292 12.69 -35.36 -7.05
CA SER A 292 12.12 -36.68 -6.84
C SER A 292 13.19 -37.70 -6.45
N ALA A 293 13.66 -37.61 -5.20
CA ALA A 293 14.53 -38.60 -4.58
C ALA A 293 13.71 -39.82 -4.12
N ALA A 294 13.73 -40.90 -4.91
CA ALA A 294 13.36 -42.21 -4.41
C ALA A 294 14.48 -42.75 -3.51
N ASN A 295 14.14 -43.36 -2.38
CA ASN A 295 14.60 -44.71 -2.06
C ASN A 295 13.86 -45.30 -0.85
N HIS A 296 13.91 -46.64 -0.75
CA HIS A 296 13.31 -47.40 0.34
C HIS A 296 14.07 -47.22 1.66
N ALA A 297 13.33 -47.30 2.77
CA ALA A 297 13.91 -47.50 4.09
C ALA A 297 14.28 -48.97 4.31
N ASP A 298 15.40 -49.23 4.98
CA ASP A 298 15.65 -50.51 5.64
C ASP A 298 16.61 -50.33 6.85
N SER A 299 16.55 -51.28 7.78
CA SER A 299 17.51 -51.56 8.86
C SER A 299 17.70 -50.58 10.04
N ARG A 300 17.02 -50.96 11.14
CA ARG A 300 17.62 -51.35 12.46
C ARG A 300 18.34 -50.32 13.35
N ALA A 301 17.75 -50.19 14.55
CA ALA A 301 18.37 -50.36 15.88
C ALA A 301 19.37 -49.32 16.46
N SER A 302 18.92 -48.69 17.55
CA SER A 302 19.58 -48.56 18.86
C SER A 302 21.08 -48.21 18.97
N LEU A 303 21.40 -47.07 19.62
CA LEU A 303 21.94 -47.03 21.00
C LEU A 303 22.02 -45.58 21.53
N ALA A 304 22.50 -45.40 22.77
CA ALA A 304 22.54 -44.11 23.49
C ALA A 304 23.96 -43.72 23.93
N SER A 305 24.22 -42.42 24.14
CA SER A 305 25.28 -41.90 25.02
C SER A 305 25.03 -40.44 25.42
N LEU A 306 25.75 -39.96 26.44
CA LEU A 306 25.62 -38.62 27.04
C LEU A 306 26.52 -37.54 26.39
N GLU A 307 26.19 -36.28 26.73
CA GLU A 307 27.08 -35.13 26.99
C GLU A 307 28.16 -34.72 25.96
N SER A 308 28.07 -33.46 25.50
CA SER A 308 29.08 -32.43 25.85
C SER A 308 28.73 -31.02 25.33
N ASN A 309 29.31 -30.01 26.01
CA ASN A 309 29.42 -28.58 25.73
C ASN A 309 30.75 -28.13 26.43
N PRO A 310 31.39 -26.96 26.16
CA PRO A 310 30.82 -25.71 25.64
C PRO A 310 31.71 -24.85 24.68
N SER A 311 31.18 -23.69 24.26
CA SER A 311 31.91 -22.44 23.86
C SER A 311 32.65 -22.44 22.49
N THR A 312 32.94 -21.31 21.81
CA THR A 312 32.95 -19.87 22.18
C THR A 312 32.31 -18.91 21.13
N ASN A 313 31.91 -17.72 21.61
CA ASN A 313 31.48 -16.47 20.94
C ASN A 313 31.85 -16.21 19.46
N GLU A 314 30.92 -15.58 18.72
CA GLU A 314 31.00 -14.12 18.41
C GLU A 314 29.61 -13.49 18.14
N LYS A 315 29.52 -12.28 17.56
CA LYS A 315 28.37 -11.34 17.63
C LYS A 315 28.01 -10.78 16.23
N ASN A 316 26.92 -10.04 15.96
CA ASN A 316 25.82 -9.42 16.72
C ASN A 316 24.55 -9.35 15.77
N SER A 317 23.38 -8.74 16.00
CA SER A 317 22.75 -7.92 17.07
C SER A 317 21.22 -7.84 16.84
N GLU A 318 20.47 -7.44 17.88
CA GLU A 318 19.16 -6.73 17.83
C GLU A 318 18.07 -7.14 16.81
N ARG A 319 17.12 -7.97 17.28
CA ARG A 319 15.76 -7.48 17.60
C ARG A 319 15.05 -8.39 18.60
N THR A 320 14.47 -7.81 19.64
CA THR A 320 13.76 -8.53 20.70
C THR A 320 12.30 -8.77 20.34
N ASP A 321 12.02 -9.91 19.71
CA ASP A 321 10.68 -10.52 19.65
C ASP A 321 10.79 -12.00 20.08
N THR A 322 11.24 -12.22 21.32
CA THR A 322 11.16 -13.52 21.98
C THR A 322 9.69 -13.83 22.26
N CYS A 323 9.03 -14.42 21.27
CA CYS A 323 7.69 -14.99 21.43
C CYS A 323 7.77 -16.18 22.39
N GLU A 324 7.64 -15.90 23.69
CA GLU A 324 7.32 -16.89 24.71
C GLU A 324 5.94 -17.47 24.39
N LYS A 325 5.93 -18.52 23.56
CA LYS A 325 4.77 -19.39 23.42
C LYS A 325 4.54 -20.11 24.73
N ILE A 326 3.80 -19.46 25.63
CA ILE A 326 3.16 -20.10 26.79
C ILE A 326 2.49 -21.36 26.26
N MET A 327 2.98 -22.52 26.68
CA MET A 327 2.56 -23.78 26.10
C MET A 327 1.10 -24.02 26.44
N ARG A 328 0.23 -24.02 25.42
CA ARG A 328 -1.19 -24.35 25.56
C ARG A 328 -1.30 -25.70 26.31
N PRO A 329 -2.23 -25.85 27.28
CA PRO A 329 -2.51 -27.14 27.88
C PRO A 329 -2.73 -28.18 26.77
N LEU A 330 -1.91 -29.23 26.79
CA LEU A 330 -1.76 -30.17 25.67
C LEU A 330 -3.13 -30.72 25.25
N SER A 331 -3.62 -30.28 24.08
CA SER A 331 -4.80 -30.89 23.46
C SER A 331 -4.47 -32.32 23.05
N LEU A 332 -5.48 -33.19 22.96
CA LEU A 332 -5.26 -34.63 22.70
C LEU A 332 -4.61 -34.94 21.33
N ILE A 333 -4.45 -33.93 20.48
CA ILE A 333 -3.96 -34.01 19.11
C ILE A 333 -2.60 -33.32 19.10
N GLY A 334 -1.53 -34.11 19.29
CA GLY A 334 -0.16 -33.60 19.46
C GLY A 334 0.33 -32.74 18.28
N SER A 335 1.38 -31.95 18.54
CA SER A 335 1.89 -30.86 17.67
C SER A 335 2.59 -31.29 16.36
N THR A 336 2.30 -32.49 15.85
CA THR A 336 2.75 -32.98 14.53
C THR A 336 1.96 -32.33 13.40
N LEU A 337 2.17 -31.03 13.19
CA LEU A 337 1.52 -30.23 12.15
C LEU A 337 1.96 -30.68 10.75
N ARG A 338 1.04 -31.25 9.94
CA ARG A 338 1.23 -31.26 8.48
C ARG A 338 0.95 -29.87 7.93
N PHE A 339 1.88 -29.31 7.15
CA PHE A 339 1.77 -27.96 6.58
C PHE A 339 0.88 -27.88 5.31
N ASP A 340 0.03 -28.88 5.08
CA ASP A 340 -0.94 -28.88 3.98
C ASP A 340 -2.01 -27.80 4.19
N LYS A 341 -2.10 -26.88 3.22
CA LYS A 341 -3.07 -25.77 3.21
C LYS A 341 -4.50 -26.31 3.08
N LEU A 342 -5.37 -25.90 4.01
CA LEU A 342 -6.79 -26.22 3.95
C LEU A 342 -7.45 -25.51 2.76
N ASP A 343 -8.43 -26.17 2.14
CA ASP A 343 -9.13 -25.60 0.99
C ASP A 343 -10.31 -24.70 1.38
N GLN A 344 -10.91 -24.06 0.37
CA GLN A 344 -11.98 -23.08 0.54
C GLN A 344 -13.29 -23.67 1.10
N ALA A 345 -13.56 -24.96 0.89
CA ALA A 345 -14.76 -25.69 1.32
C ALA A 345 -14.56 -26.34 2.69
N GLU A 346 -13.36 -26.83 2.98
CA GLU A 346 -12.90 -27.25 4.32
C GLU A 346 -12.99 -26.06 5.29
N THR A 347 -12.33 -24.95 4.91
CA THR A 347 -12.31 -23.70 5.69
C THR A 347 -13.72 -23.16 5.92
N ARG A 348 -14.55 -23.00 4.88
CA ARG A 348 -15.95 -22.56 5.07
C ARG A 348 -16.78 -23.54 5.92
N SER A 349 -16.50 -24.85 5.90
CA SER A 349 -17.24 -25.81 6.73
C SER A 349 -16.86 -25.68 8.22
N LEU A 350 -15.57 -25.55 8.53
CA LEU A 350 -15.09 -25.28 9.90
C LEU A 350 -15.66 -23.96 10.44
N LEU A 351 -15.60 -22.88 9.64
CA LEU A 351 -16.06 -21.55 10.05
C LEU A 351 -17.58 -21.48 10.22
N MET A 352 -18.38 -22.20 9.41
CA MET A 352 -19.83 -22.33 9.65
C MET A 352 -20.14 -23.00 10.99
N CYS A 353 -19.41 -24.06 11.35
CA CYS A 353 -19.60 -24.75 12.63
C CYS A 353 -19.17 -23.85 13.81
N PHE A 354 -18.04 -23.14 13.72
CA PHE A 354 -17.63 -22.13 14.70
C PHE A 354 -18.66 -21.02 14.88
N LEU A 355 -19.14 -20.41 13.78
CA LEU A 355 -20.13 -19.34 13.84
C LEU A 355 -21.46 -19.81 14.44
N HIS A 356 -21.88 -21.05 14.19
CA HIS A 356 -23.06 -21.62 14.85
C HIS A 356 -22.84 -21.74 16.37
N ILE A 357 -21.70 -22.28 16.82
CA ILE A 357 -21.40 -22.39 18.25
C ILE A 357 -21.41 -21.00 18.91
N MET A 358 -20.69 -20.03 18.33
CA MET A 358 -20.58 -18.67 18.87
C MET A 358 -21.90 -17.89 18.86
N LYS A 359 -22.82 -18.18 17.93
CA LYS A 359 -24.17 -17.60 17.91
C LYS A 359 -25.11 -18.22 18.96
N THR A 360 -24.85 -19.47 19.35
CA THR A 360 -25.83 -20.30 20.06
C THR A 360 -25.46 -20.59 21.52
N ILE A 361 -24.19 -20.41 21.90
CA ILE A 361 -23.73 -20.41 23.28
C ILE A 361 -24.28 -19.20 24.08
N SER A 362 -24.38 -19.34 25.41
CA SER A 362 -24.83 -18.29 26.32
C SER A 362 -23.83 -17.13 26.45
N GLU A 363 -24.33 -15.89 26.51
CA GLU A 363 -23.52 -14.67 26.63
C GLU A 363 -22.59 -14.69 27.86
N ASP A 364 -23.11 -15.11 29.03
CA ASP A 364 -22.33 -15.27 30.27
C ASP A 364 -21.11 -16.17 30.09
N THR A 365 -21.21 -17.18 29.24
CA THR A 365 -20.15 -18.15 28.97
C THR A 365 -19.07 -17.58 28.06
N LEU A 366 -19.45 -16.80 27.04
CA LEU A 366 -18.51 -16.02 26.22
C LEU A 366 -17.79 -14.96 27.05
N ILE A 367 -18.51 -14.24 27.91
CA ILE A 367 -17.94 -13.24 28.82
C ILE A 367 -16.98 -13.90 29.81
N SER A 368 -17.34 -15.03 30.41
CA SER A 368 -16.47 -15.82 31.30
C SER A 368 -15.21 -16.33 30.59
N TYR A 369 -15.29 -16.70 29.31
CA TYR A 369 -14.13 -17.04 28.48
C TYR A 369 -13.23 -15.82 28.25
N TRP A 370 -13.77 -14.72 27.71
CA TRP A 370 -12.99 -13.51 27.39
C TRP A 370 -12.32 -12.86 28.62
N LEU A 371 -12.93 -12.97 29.81
CA LEU A 371 -12.34 -12.51 31.07
C LEU A 371 -11.17 -13.36 31.58
N ARG A 372 -10.96 -14.57 31.02
CA ARG A 372 -9.93 -15.54 31.44
C ARG A 372 -8.88 -15.82 30.34
N ALA A 373 -9.22 -15.59 29.09
CA ALA A 373 -8.35 -15.86 27.94
C ALA A 373 -7.13 -14.92 27.92
N PRO A 374 -5.93 -15.41 27.55
CA PRO A 374 -4.77 -14.55 27.36
C PRO A 374 -4.95 -13.62 26.15
N PHE A 375 -4.20 -12.52 26.13
CA PHE A 375 -4.27 -11.51 25.06
C PHE A 375 -4.01 -12.10 23.65
N SER A 376 -3.19 -13.15 23.54
CA SER A 376 -2.98 -13.91 22.31
C SER A 376 -4.27 -14.56 21.81
N GLU A 377 -4.95 -15.38 22.63
CA GLU A 377 -6.20 -16.04 22.26
C GLU A 377 -7.32 -15.04 21.92
N ILE A 378 -7.38 -13.89 22.61
CA ILE A 378 -8.32 -12.82 22.27
C ILE A 378 -7.99 -12.22 20.89
N THR A 379 -6.71 -12.06 20.55
CA THR A 379 -6.26 -11.58 19.24
C THR A 379 -6.51 -12.61 18.14
N ASP A 380 -6.34 -13.89 18.42
CA ASP A 380 -6.66 -15.00 17.51
C ASP A 380 -8.18 -15.13 17.29
N PHE A 381 -8.99 -14.95 18.33
CA PHE A 381 -10.45 -14.90 18.24
C PHE A 381 -10.91 -13.82 17.23
N PHE A 382 -10.43 -12.57 17.37
CA PHE A 382 -10.74 -11.53 16.38
C PHE A 382 -10.20 -11.86 14.99
N SER A 383 -9.05 -12.50 14.88
CA SER A 383 -8.50 -12.96 13.60
C SER A 383 -9.36 -14.07 12.94
N ILE A 384 -10.01 -14.95 13.72
CA ILE A 384 -10.99 -15.90 13.21
C ILE A 384 -12.24 -15.16 12.69
N LEU A 385 -12.73 -14.14 13.39
CA LEU A 385 -13.86 -13.32 12.92
C LEU A 385 -13.53 -12.60 11.60
N GLU A 386 -12.32 -12.06 11.45
CA GLU A 386 -11.83 -11.46 10.21
C GLU A 386 -11.77 -12.48 9.06
N VAL A 387 -11.26 -13.67 9.33
CA VAL A 387 -11.23 -14.79 8.38
C VAL A 387 -12.65 -15.20 7.97
N CYS A 388 -13.62 -15.27 8.89
CA CYS A 388 -15.03 -15.49 8.57
C CYS A 388 -15.57 -14.44 7.60
N LEU A 389 -15.39 -13.15 7.90
CA LEU A 389 -15.82 -12.04 7.04
C LEU A 389 -15.25 -12.17 5.62
N GLN A 390 -13.98 -12.52 5.48
CA GLN A 390 -13.34 -12.72 4.17
C GLN A 390 -13.85 -13.95 3.41
N ASN A 391 -14.13 -15.06 4.12
CA ASN A 391 -14.59 -16.32 3.53
C ASN A 391 -16.07 -16.29 3.08
N PHE A 392 -16.90 -15.45 3.70
CA PHE A 392 -18.33 -15.30 3.39
C PHE A 392 -18.67 -13.96 2.70
N ARG A 393 -17.68 -13.17 2.26
CA ARG A 393 -17.88 -11.89 1.57
C ARG A 393 -18.78 -12.00 0.33
N TYR A 394 -19.73 -11.08 0.17
CA TYR A 394 -20.68 -11.12 -0.94
C TYR A 394 -20.06 -10.57 -2.24
N LEU A 395 -19.83 -11.45 -3.22
CA LEU A 395 -19.20 -11.08 -4.48
C LEU A 395 -20.11 -10.31 -5.46
N GLY A 396 -21.42 -10.23 -5.18
CA GLY A 396 -22.42 -9.56 -6.01
C GLY A 396 -22.99 -10.41 -7.15
N LYS A 397 -24.32 -10.37 -7.34
CA LYS A 397 -25.11 -11.15 -8.32
C LYS A 397 -24.42 -11.36 -9.68
N ARG A 398 -23.97 -10.28 -10.35
CA ARG A 398 -23.31 -10.38 -11.68
C ARG A 398 -21.97 -11.12 -11.67
N ASN A 399 -21.24 -11.14 -10.56
CA ASN A 399 -19.99 -11.91 -10.44
C ASN A 399 -20.25 -13.37 -10.08
N ILE A 400 -21.25 -13.63 -9.23
CA ILE A 400 -21.67 -15.00 -8.88
C ILE A 400 -22.22 -15.72 -10.12
N VAL A 401 -23.10 -15.08 -10.90
CA VAL A 401 -23.61 -15.62 -12.17
C VAL A 401 -22.47 -15.89 -13.17
N ARG A 402 -21.46 -15.01 -13.28
CA ARG A 402 -20.28 -15.29 -14.12
C ARG A 402 -19.47 -16.50 -13.64
N LYS A 403 -19.29 -16.69 -12.32
CA LYS A 403 -18.61 -17.87 -11.77
C LYS A 403 -19.37 -19.17 -12.08
N ILE A 404 -20.69 -19.16 -11.93
CA ILE A 404 -21.55 -20.30 -12.27
C ILE A 404 -21.46 -20.63 -13.77
N ALA A 405 -21.58 -19.62 -14.63
CA ALA A 405 -21.46 -19.80 -16.08
C ALA A 405 -20.08 -20.29 -16.53
N ALA A 406 -19.00 -19.86 -15.85
CA ALA A 406 -17.64 -20.35 -16.11
C ALA A 406 -17.49 -21.84 -15.70
N ALA A 407 -18.00 -22.21 -14.52
CA ALA A 407 -18.01 -23.60 -14.07
C ALA A 407 -18.83 -24.51 -15.01
N PHE A 408 -20.00 -24.04 -15.47
CA PHE A 408 -20.84 -24.76 -16.43
C PHE A 408 -20.12 -25.01 -17.76
N LYS A 409 -19.44 -23.99 -18.32
CA LYS A 409 -18.61 -24.14 -19.53
C LYS A 409 -17.44 -25.11 -19.33
N PHE A 410 -16.80 -25.11 -18.15
CA PHE A 410 -15.72 -26.04 -17.83
C PHE A 410 -16.22 -27.50 -17.79
N VAL A 411 -17.40 -27.75 -17.20
CA VAL A 411 -18.02 -29.09 -17.18
C VAL A 411 -18.33 -29.57 -18.60
N GLN A 412 -18.94 -28.72 -19.45
CA GLN A 412 -19.20 -29.06 -20.85
C GLN A 412 -17.91 -29.34 -21.65
N ALA A 413 -16.87 -28.53 -21.48
CA ALA A 413 -15.57 -28.77 -22.13
C ALA A 413 -14.91 -30.08 -21.67
N THR A 414 -15.08 -30.46 -20.40
CA THR A 414 -14.54 -31.71 -19.85
C THR A 414 -15.25 -32.94 -20.42
N GLN A 415 -16.55 -32.87 -20.72
CA GLN A 415 -17.28 -33.95 -21.40
C GLN A 415 -16.97 -34.02 -22.90
N ASN A 416 -16.86 -32.87 -23.58
CA ASN A 416 -16.65 -32.82 -25.03
C ASN A 416 -15.24 -33.26 -25.50
N ASN A 417 -14.24 -33.26 -24.61
CA ASN A 417 -12.88 -33.74 -24.94
C ASN A 417 -12.74 -35.29 -24.88
N GLY A 418 -13.85 -36.02 -24.72
CA GLY A 418 -13.88 -37.48 -24.56
C GLY A 418 -13.73 -38.33 -25.84
N THR A 419 -12.91 -37.93 -26.82
CA THR A 419 -12.77 -38.65 -28.10
C THR A 419 -11.33 -38.67 -28.65
N LEU A 420 -10.65 -39.83 -28.56
CA LEU A 420 -9.90 -40.48 -29.66
C LEU A 420 -8.94 -41.60 -29.15
N LYS A 421 -9.46 -42.83 -29.07
CA LYS A 421 -8.89 -44.05 -29.70
C LYS A 421 -9.77 -45.26 -29.36
N GLY A 422 -9.99 -46.14 -30.33
CA GLY A 422 -10.94 -47.26 -30.20
C GLY A 422 -10.29 -48.63 -30.22
N SER A 423 -11.06 -49.64 -29.80
CA SER A 423 -10.79 -51.05 -30.02
C SER A 423 -12.15 -51.79 -30.08
N ASN A 424 -12.48 -52.36 -31.24
CA ASN A 424 -13.69 -53.18 -31.38
C ASN A 424 -13.48 -54.56 -30.78
N SER A 425 -14.41 -55.02 -29.95
CA SER A 425 -14.60 -56.44 -29.64
C SER A 425 -16.10 -56.73 -29.54
N SER A 426 -16.67 -57.35 -30.58
CA SER A 426 -18.09 -57.70 -30.65
C SER A 426 -18.36 -59.08 -30.03
N GLY A 427 -19.18 -59.11 -28.97
CA GLY A 427 -19.66 -60.34 -28.33
C GLY A 427 -21.04 -60.07 -27.69
N GLN A 428 -22.03 -60.90 -28.01
CA GLN A 428 -23.43 -60.67 -27.62
C GLN A 428 -23.83 -61.45 -26.35
N ALA A 429 -24.35 -60.74 -25.35
CA ALA A 429 -25.35 -61.22 -24.38
C ALA A 429 -25.98 -59.96 -23.71
N SER A 430 -27.16 -59.48 -24.11
CA SER A 430 -28.49 -60.10 -23.94
C SER A 430 -28.87 -60.29 -22.46
N GLY A 431 -29.26 -59.20 -21.79
CA GLY A 431 -29.84 -59.20 -20.45
C GLY A 431 -30.80 -58.02 -20.28
N LEU A 432 -32.06 -58.28 -19.93
CA LEU A 432 -33.16 -57.31 -19.92
C LEU A 432 -33.60 -56.92 -18.50
N LEU A 433 -34.03 -55.65 -18.38
CA LEU A 433 -34.98 -55.10 -17.41
C LEU A 433 -34.69 -55.17 -15.90
N SER A 434 -34.98 -54.05 -15.24
CA SER A 434 -35.42 -54.03 -13.83
C SER A 434 -36.56 -53.01 -13.67
N GLN A 435 -37.79 -53.46 -13.92
CA GLN A 435 -39.03 -52.73 -13.63
C GLN A 435 -39.92 -53.62 -12.74
N TRP A 436 -40.79 -53.00 -11.93
CA TRP A 436 -41.71 -53.59 -10.95
C TRP A 436 -41.13 -54.03 -9.59
N MET A 437 -41.54 -53.32 -8.53
CA MET A 437 -42.23 -53.91 -7.37
C MET A 437 -43.00 -52.85 -6.56
N HIS A 438 -44.25 -52.64 -6.97
CA HIS A 438 -45.40 -52.08 -6.23
C HIS A 438 -46.58 -52.99 -6.60
N SER A 439 -47.56 -53.38 -5.77
CA SER A 439 -47.95 -53.10 -4.36
C SER A 439 -48.50 -54.42 -3.76
N THR A 440 -48.97 -54.60 -2.51
CA THR A 440 -49.39 -53.73 -1.39
C THR A 440 -48.56 -54.07 -0.12
N SER A 441 -48.95 -54.06 1.17
CA SER A 441 -50.19 -53.82 1.96
C SER A 441 -49.79 -53.54 3.43
N SER A 442 -50.60 -52.94 4.31
CA SER A 442 -51.81 -52.08 4.15
C SER A 442 -52.16 -51.42 5.50
N HIS A 443 -52.79 -50.24 5.45
CA HIS A 443 -53.33 -49.44 6.55
C HIS A 443 -52.38 -48.74 7.55
N ASP A 444 -52.71 -47.46 7.77
CA ASP A 444 -52.52 -46.53 8.88
C ASP A 444 -51.12 -46.22 9.48
N GLY A 445 -50.93 -44.93 9.79
CA GLY A 445 -49.87 -44.44 10.69
C GLY A 445 -48.91 -43.38 10.13
N HIS A 446 -49.35 -42.11 10.11
CA HIS A 446 -48.56 -40.86 10.13
C HIS A 446 -47.29 -40.70 9.25
N LYS A 447 -47.30 -39.66 8.40
CA LYS A 447 -46.10 -39.16 7.70
C LYS A 447 -45.17 -38.40 8.66
N HIS A 448 -43.94 -38.84 8.85
CA HIS A 448 -42.88 -37.99 9.40
C HIS A 448 -42.31 -37.07 8.31
N HIS A 449 -42.25 -35.76 8.59
CA HIS A 449 -41.50 -34.83 7.75
C HIS A 449 -39.99 -35.11 7.88
N ARG A 450 -39.29 -35.21 6.75
CA ARG A 450 -37.83 -35.38 6.71
C ARG A 450 -37.20 -34.05 6.30
N SER A 451 -36.46 -33.43 7.23
CA SER A 451 -35.92 -32.08 7.11
C SER A 451 -35.08 -31.90 5.85
N GLN A 452 -35.36 -30.85 5.07
CA GLN A 452 -34.61 -30.51 3.86
C GLN A 452 -33.42 -29.60 4.19
N THR A 453 -32.25 -30.20 4.44
CA THR A 453 -30.98 -29.45 4.48
C THR A 453 -30.29 -29.55 3.12
N LEU A 454 -29.85 -28.42 2.56
CA LEU A 454 -29.24 -28.37 1.23
C LEU A 454 -27.84 -29.02 1.19
N PRO A 455 -27.46 -29.69 0.08
CA PRO A 455 -26.19 -30.40 -0.05
C PRO A 455 -24.99 -29.46 -0.26
N ILE A 456 -23.80 -29.93 0.15
CA ILE A 456 -22.54 -29.20 0.05
C ILE A 456 -22.06 -29.17 -1.42
N ILE A 457 -21.79 -27.97 -1.96
CA ILE A 457 -21.15 -27.82 -3.28
C ILE A 457 -19.62 -27.97 -3.12
N ARG A 458 -19.03 -28.96 -3.81
CA ARG A 458 -17.59 -29.25 -3.76
C ARG A 458 -16.75 -28.20 -4.49
N GLY A 459 -15.92 -27.47 -3.75
CA GLY A 459 -15.11 -26.34 -4.21
C GLY A 459 -13.82 -26.68 -4.99
N LYS A 460 -13.80 -27.76 -5.79
CA LYS A 460 -12.74 -28.06 -6.80
C LYS A 460 -13.13 -29.21 -7.73
N ASN A 461 -13.74 -30.28 -7.19
CA ASN A 461 -14.30 -31.40 -7.96
C ASN A 461 -15.84 -31.37 -7.95
N ALA A 462 -16.43 -30.57 -8.84
CA ALA A 462 -17.89 -30.46 -9.00
C ALA A 462 -18.54 -31.67 -9.69
N LEU A 463 -17.74 -32.59 -10.24
CA LEU A 463 -18.14 -33.66 -11.17
C LEU A 463 -18.63 -34.96 -10.50
N SER A 464 -18.82 -34.99 -9.18
CA SER A 464 -19.06 -36.23 -8.41
C SER A 464 -20.28 -36.15 -7.47
N ASN A 465 -21.31 -35.38 -7.84
CA ASN A 465 -22.57 -35.30 -7.10
C ASN A 465 -23.70 -36.02 -7.88
N PRO A 466 -24.18 -37.20 -7.42
CA PRO A 466 -25.18 -37.97 -8.14
C PRO A 466 -26.54 -37.26 -8.25
N LYS A 467 -26.88 -36.33 -7.33
CA LYS A 467 -28.11 -35.53 -7.45
C LYS A 467 -28.02 -34.47 -8.56
N LEU A 468 -26.81 -34.00 -8.87
CA LEU A 468 -26.61 -33.03 -9.95
C LEU A 468 -26.68 -33.70 -11.33
N LEU A 469 -26.28 -34.97 -11.42
CA LEU A 469 -26.58 -35.85 -12.56
C LEU A 469 -28.08 -36.18 -12.65
N GLN A 470 -28.74 -36.43 -11.52
CA GLN A 470 -30.18 -36.70 -11.49
C GLN A 470 -31.04 -35.49 -11.93
N MET A 471 -30.53 -34.26 -11.79
CA MET A 471 -31.12 -33.05 -12.37
C MET A 471 -30.84 -32.87 -13.89
N ILE A 472 -29.87 -33.60 -14.44
CA ILE A 472 -29.53 -33.56 -15.88
C ILE A 472 -30.38 -34.53 -16.69
N ASP A 473 -30.68 -35.73 -16.15
CA ASP A 473 -31.51 -36.73 -16.85
C ASP A 473 -33.01 -36.35 -16.89
N SER A 474 -33.51 -35.53 -15.96
CA SER A 474 -34.94 -35.17 -15.88
C SER A 474 -35.33 -33.96 -16.76
N SER A 475 -35.37 -34.21 -18.07
CA SER A 475 -36.19 -33.52 -19.09
C SER A 475 -35.99 -32.01 -19.33
N THR A 476 -35.12 -31.68 -20.29
CA THR A 476 -35.43 -30.83 -21.48
C THR A 476 -36.62 -29.85 -21.42
N THR A 477 -36.62 -28.87 -20.49
CA THR A 477 -37.50 -27.68 -20.56
C THR A 477 -36.74 -26.42 -20.13
N SER A 478 -36.77 -25.38 -20.96
CA SER A 478 -35.82 -24.26 -20.89
C SER A 478 -36.27 -23.07 -20.02
N SER A 479 -36.80 -23.34 -18.82
CA SER A 479 -37.31 -22.30 -17.90
C SER A 479 -36.89 -22.45 -16.43
N SER A 480 -36.46 -23.64 -15.99
CA SER A 480 -36.02 -23.89 -14.61
C SER A 480 -34.72 -23.15 -14.25
N ASN A 481 -33.73 -23.21 -15.14
CA ASN A 481 -32.33 -22.85 -14.87
C ASN A 481 -32.08 -21.42 -14.35
N GLU A 482 -32.90 -20.42 -14.71
CA GLU A 482 -32.72 -19.07 -14.13
C GLU A 482 -33.15 -19.02 -12.66
N THR A 483 -34.22 -19.74 -12.31
CA THR A 483 -34.83 -19.74 -10.96
C THR A 483 -33.84 -20.26 -9.92
N ASP A 484 -33.17 -21.37 -10.22
CA ASP A 484 -32.21 -22.01 -9.30
C ASP A 484 -30.93 -21.15 -9.14
N ILE A 485 -30.50 -20.47 -10.20
CA ILE A 485 -29.36 -19.54 -10.14
C ILE A 485 -29.72 -18.29 -9.31
N VAL A 486 -30.96 -17.79 -9.39
CA VAL A 486 -31.44 -16.71 -8.54
C VAL A 486 -31.49 -17.15 -7.07
N GLN A 487 -32.10 -18.31 -6.77
CA GLN A 487 -32.11 -18.87 -5.42
C GLN A 487 -30.70 -19.03 -4.85
N TYR A 488 -29.75 -19.57 -5.62
CA TYR A 488 -28.36 -19.70 -5.15
C TYR A 488 -27.71 -18.35 -4.83
N VAL A 489 -27.84 -17.35 -5.71
CA VAL A 489 -27.33 -15.99 -5.46
C VAL A 489 -27.90 -15.41 -4.18
N ASP A 490 -29.20 -15.57 -3.96
CA ASP A 490 -29.90 -15.01 -2.82
C ASP A 490 -29.55 -15.78 -1.52
N THR A 491 -29.28 -17.10 -1.58
CA THR A 491 -28.73 -17.85 -0.43
C THR A 491 -27.31 -17.40 -0.04
N GLU A 492 -26.38 -17.19 -0.98
CA GLU A 492 -25.05 -16.63 -0.64
C GLU A 492 -25.14 -15.19 -0.12
N ALA A 493 -26.09 -14.38 -0.60
CA ALA A 493 -26.34 -13.03 -0.07
C ALA A 493 -26.89 -13.05 1.36
N ASN A 494 -27.79 -14.00 1.66
CA ASN A 494 -28.34 -14.21 3.00
C ASN A 494 -27.27 -14.75 3.96
N ILE A 495 -26.47 -15.75 3.55
CA ILE A 495 -25.34 -16.27 4.35
C ILE A 495 -24.35 -15.15 4.66
N ALA A 496 -23.93 -14.35 3.66
CA ALA A 496 -23.03 -13.22 3.88
C ALA A 496 -23.59 -12.19 4.88
N THR A 497 -24.90 -11.95 4.84
CA THR A 497 -25.59 -11.04 5.77
C THR A 497 -25.66 -11.62 7.18
N GLU A 498 -26.03 -12.89 7.32
CA GLU A 498 -26.18 -13.60 8.60
C GLU A 498 -24.84 -13.75 9.34
N VAL A 499 -23.77 -14.09 8.61
CA VAL A 499 -22.40 -14.11 9.13
C VAL A 499 -22.00 -12.71 9.61
N SER A 500 -22.31 -11.68 8.83
CA SER A 500 -21.96 -10.30 9.17
C SER A 500 -22.70 -9.80 10.42
N LEU A 501 -23.98 -10.14 10.58
CA LEU A 501 -24.76 -9.81 11.78
C LEU A 501 -24.20 -10.55 13.01
N THR A 502 -24.02 -11.87 12.90
CA THR A 502 -23.46 -12.71 13.99
C THR A 502 -22.13 -12.15 14.52
N ILE A 503 -21.23 -11.74 13.62
CA ILE A 503 -19.92 -11.18 14.00
C ILE A 503 -20.07 -9.77 14.60
N LEU A 504 -21.03 -8.98 14.12
CA LEU A 504 -21.30 -7.65 14.65
C LEU A 504 -21.92 -7.70 16.06
N ASP A 505 -22.77 -8.68 16.33
CA ASP A 505 -23.37 -8.91 17.65
C ASP A 505 -22.29 -9.36 18.66
N LEU A 506 -21.39 -10.27 18.27
CA LEU A 506 -20.22 -10.66 19.08
C LEU A 506 -19.29 -9.47 19.37
N LEU A 507 -19.01 -8.63 18.38
CA LEU A 507 -18.24 -7.39 18.57
C LEU A 507 -18.94 -6.41 19.51
N CYS A 508 -20.26 -6.25 19.39
CA CYS A 508 -21.04 -5.40 20.29
C CYS A 508 -21.02 -5.94 21.73
N LEU A 509 -21.22 -7.25 21.92
CA LEU A 509 -21.19 -7.92 23.23
C LEU A 509 -19.81 -7.80 23.91
N TYR A 510 -18.73 -8.02 23.16
CA TYR A 510 -17.37 -7.80 23.65
C TYR A 510 -17.17 -6.35 24.09
N THR A 511 -17.50 -5.41 23.22
CA THR A 511 -17.33 -3.95 23.41
C THR A 511 -18.21 -3.41 24.55
N LEU A 512 -19.36 -4.03 24.82
CA LEU A 512 -20.22 -3.73 25.97
C LEU A 512 -19.55 -4.09 27.29
N ASN A 513 -19.02 -5.32 27.40
CA ASN A 513 -18.53 -5.87 28.66
C ASN A 513 -17.07 -5.48 28.97
N HIS A 514 -16.21 -5.39 27.95
CA HIS A 514 -14.77 -5.14 28.10
C HIS A 514 -14.40 -3.66 27.98
N GLN A 515 -15.38 -2.75 28.09
CA GLN A 515 -15.19 -1.30 27.93
C GLN A 515 -14.04 -0.73 28.78
N ARG A 516 -13.86 -1.20 30.03
CA ARG A 516 -12.76 -0.71 30.89
C ARG A 516 -11.36 -1.09 30.38
N GLN A 517 -11.22 -2.26 29.75
CA GLN A 517 -9.95 -2.70 29.16
C GLN A 517 -9.67 -1.90 27.89
N LEU A 518 -10.68 -1.75 27.02
CA LEU A 518 -10.59 -0.94 25.80
C LEU A 518 -10.25 0.54 26.09
N GLN A 519 -10.71 1.09 27.22
CA GLN A 519 -10.41 2.46 27.66
C GLN A 519 -9.04 2.65 28.31
N GLN A 520 -8.22 1.60 28.52
CA GLN A 520 -6.87 1.75 29.07
C GLN A 520 -5.97 2.56 28.11
N SER A 521 -5.05 3.34 28.69
CA SER A 521 -4.11 4.21 27.96
C SER A 521 -4.79 5.13 26.94
N ASP A 522 -5.86 5.82 27.35
CA ASP A 522 -6.69 6.68 26.47
C ASP A 522 -7.21 6.00 25.20
N CYS A 523 -7.46 4.68 25.29
CA CYS A 523 -7.79 3.79 24.17
C CYS A 523 -6.67 3.56 23.14
N GLN A 524 -5.45 4.05 23.39
CA GLN A 524 -4.27 3.85 22.53
C GLN A 524 -3.57 2.51 22.87
N ASN A 525 -4.33 1.41 22.82
CA ASN A 525 -3.86 0.07 23.14
C ASN A 525 -4.10 -0.92 21.98
N ALA A 526 -3.30 -1.99 21.92
CA ALA A 526 -3.32 -2.96 20.82
C ALA A 526 -4.66 -3.70 20.67
N LEU A 527 -5.36 -3.96 21.79
CA LEU A 527 -6.68 -4.58 21.81
C LEU A 527 -7.72 -3.69 21.11
N MET A 528 -7.75 -2.39 21.44
CA MET A 528 -8.63 -1.42 20.82
C MET A 528 -8.35 -1.28 19.32
N ARG A 529 -7.08 -1.26 18.91
CA ARG A 529 -6.71 -1.27 17.48
C ARG A 529 -7.24 -2.53 16.79
N LYS A 530 -7.01 -3.72 17.35
CA LYS A 530 -7.52 -4.99 16.79
C LYS A 530 -9.05 -5.03 16.66
N VAL A 531 -9.78 -4.66 17.71
CA VAL A 531 -11.26 -4.59 17.68
C VAL A 531 -11.76 -3.58 16.64
N PHE A 532 -11.08 -2.44 16.50
CA PHE A 532 -11.40 -1.44 15.48
C PHE A 532 -11.06 -1.94 14.05
N ASP A 533 -9.94 -2.62 13.85
CA ASP A 533 -9.54 -3.18 12.56
C ASP A 533 -10.56 -4.24 12.08
N THR A 534 -11.06 -5.10 12.99
CA THR A 534 -12.16 -6.02 12.68
C THR A 534 -13.44 -5.27 12.28
N HIS A 535 -13.76 -4.13 12.91
CA HIS A 535 -14.88 -3.27 12.48
C HIS A 535 -14.63 -2.61 11.10
N MET A 536 -13.40 -2.20 10.79
CA MET A 536 -13.05 -1.59 9.49
C MET A 536 -13.07 -2.60 8.34
N LEU A 537 -12.76 -3.86 8.60
CA LEU A 537 -12.80 -4.92 7.60
C LEU A 537 -14.20 -5.05 6.94
N PHE A 538 -15.29 -4.78 7.67
CA PHE A 538 -16.65 -4.75 7.11
C PHE A 538 -16.86 -3.71 6.01
N LEU A 539 -16.14 -2.58 6.05
CA LEU A 539 -16.20 -1.53 5.03
C LEU A 539 -15.21 -1.79 3.88
N GLN A 540 -14.10 -2.45 4.19
CA GLN A 540 -13.07 -2.82 3.22
C GLN A 540 -13.51 -3.94 2.26
N ILE A 541 -14.36 -4.87 2.72
CA ILE A 541 -14.88 -5.99 1.91
C ILE A 541 -16.26 -5.68 1.30
N ASN A 542 -16.58 -6.36 0.18
CA ASN A 542 -17.91 -6.24 -0.43
C ASN A 542 -18.98 -6.91 0.46
N GLN A 543 -19.94 -6.12 0.92
CA GLN A 543 -21.02 -6.53 1.81
C GLN A 543 -22.42 -6.30 1.22
N SER A 544 -23.44 -6.91 1.82
CA SER A 544 -24.83 -6.64 1.47
C SER A 544 -25.27 -5.25 1.96
N ALA A 545 -26.19 -4.61 1.24
CA ALA A 545 -26.71 -3.29 1.64
C ALA A 545 -27.51 -3.34 2.95
N ALA A 546 -28.02 -4.51 3.34
CA ALA A 546 -28.61 -4.75 4.65
C ALA A 546 -27.53 -4.77 5.73
N ALA A 547 -26.52 -5.63 5.61
CA ALA A 547 -25.41 -5.74 6.57
C ALA A 547 -24.73 -4.39 6.82
N LEU A 548 -24.44 -3.63 5.76
CA LEU A 548 -23.83 -2.30 5.87
C LEU A 548 -24.65 -1.31 6.73
N LYS A 549 -25.99 -1.40 6.72
CA LYS A 549 -26.83 -0.55 7.58
C LYS A 549 -26.60 -0.84 9.07
N HIS A 550 -26.48 -2.10 9.43
CA HIS A 550 -26.18 -2.52 10.81
C HIS A 550 -24.74 -2.15 11.19
N VAL A 551 -23.76 -2.35 10.29
CA VAL A 551 -22.37 -1.92 10.48
C VAL A 551 -22.28 -0.42 10.75
N PHE A 552 -22.95 0.43 9.96
CA PHE A 552 -22.98 1.88 10.21
C PHE A 552 -23.65 2.24 11.55
N ALA A 553 -24.67 1.49 11.99
CA ALA A 553 -25.28 1.70 13.31
C ALA A 553 -24.32 1.32 14.46
N ALA A 554 -23.65 0.17 14.36
CA ALA A 554 -22.64 -0.25 15.33
C ALA A 554 -21.44 0.72 15.38
N LEU A 555 -20.96 1.22 14.24
CA LEU A 555 -19.91 2.24 14.19
C LEU A 555 -20.33 3.56 14.87
N ARG A 556 -21.59 3.99 14.75
CA ARG A 556 -22.11 5.15 15.51
C ARG A 556 -22.12 4.88 17.01
N LEU A 557 -22.48 3.67 17.45
CA LEU A 557 -22.42 3.28 18.86
C LEU A 557 -20.97 3.22 19.38
N PHE A 558 -20.04 2.69 18.58
CA PHE A 558 -18.62 2.59 18.89
C PHE A 558 -17.97 3.98 19.05
N VAL A 559 -18.12 4.85 18.04
CA VAL A 559 -17.69 6.26 18.10
C VAL A 559 -18.34 7.00 19.28
N GLY A 560 -19.62 6.72 19.57
CA GLY A 560 -20.34 7.30 20.70
C GLY A 560 -19.82 6.89 22.08
N LYS A 561 -19.26 5.68 22.21
CA LYS A 561 -18.70 5.14 23.46
C LYS A 561 -17.23 5.46 23.69
N PHE A 562 -16.42 5.52 22.64
CA PHE A 562 -14.96 5.72 22.71
C PHE A 562 -14.51 6.98 21.95
N PRO A 563 -15.04 8.18 22.25
CA PRO A 563 -14.66 9.40 21.54
C PRO A 563 -13.17 9.74 21.71
N SER A 564 -12.57 9.43 22.86
CA SER A 564 -11.12 9.60 23.10
C SER A 564 -10.26 8.82 22.09
N ALA A 565 -10.62 7.58 21.76
CA ALA A 565 -9.88 6.76 20.78
C ALA A 565 -9.74 7.45 19.39
N PHE A 566 -10.72 8.27 19.01
CA PHE A 566 -10.72 9.00 17.75
C PHE A 566 -10.17 10.42 17.89
N PHE A 567 -10.33 11.05 19.06
CA PHE A 567 -10.15 12.50 19.26
C PHE A 567 -9.04 12.90 20.24
N GLN A 568 -8.31 11.93 20.80
CA GLN A 568 -7.20 12.10 21.74
C GLN A 568 -6.06 11.13 21.38
N GLY A 569 -4.79 11.53 21.56
CA GLY A 569 -3.63 10.71 21.15
C GLY A 569 -3.49 10.57 19.63
N GLN A 570 -2.87 9.48 19.15
CA GLN A 570 -2.58 9.26 17.72
C GLN A 570 -3.85 9.32 16.84
N ALA A 571 -3.69 9.86 15.62
CA ALA A 571 -4.80 10.11 14.71
C ALA A 571 -5.16 8.94 13.78
N ASP A 572 -4.41 7.83 13.79
CA ASP A 572 -4.55 6.66 12.91
C ASP A 572 -6.00 6.17 12.75
N LEU A 573 -6.67 5.92 13.88
CA LEU A 573 -8.03 5.38 13.93
C LEU A 573 -9.04 6.36 13.33
N CYS A 574 -8.80 7.67 13.51
CA CYS A 574 -9.59 8.75 12.92
C CYS A 574 -9.36 8.85 11.40
N GLY A 575 -8.11 8.78 10.94
CA GLY A 575 -7.77 8.78 9.51
C GLY A 575 -8.35 7.58 8.77
N SER A 576 -8.19 6.38 9.33
CA SER A 576 -8.68 5.12 8.75
C SER A 576 -10.21 5.09 8.66
N LEU A 577 -10.90 5.53 9.72
CA LEU A 577 -12.36 5.63 9.73
C LEU A 577 -12.86 6.67 8.70
N CYS A 578 -12.21 7.84 8.63
CA CYS A 578 -12.52 8.87 7.65
C CYS A 578 -12.39 8.36 6.21
N TYR A 579 -11.30 7.64 5.89
CA TYR A 579 -11.03 7.06 4.57
C TYR A 579 -12.11 6.05 4.14
N GLU A 580 -12.42 5.06 4.97
CA GLU A 580 -13.43 4.05 4.62
C GLU A 580 -14.86 4.63 4.57
N ILE A 581 -15.19 5.62 5.40
CA ILE A 581 -16.47 6.35 5.28
C ILE A 581 -16.55 7.15 3.97
N LEU A 582 -15.50 7.89 3.59
CA LEU A 582 -15.49 8.69 2.36
C LEU A 582 -15.60 7.83 1.10
N LYS A 583 -14.95 6.66 1.10
CA LYS A 583 -15.10 5.59 0.11
C LYS A 583 -16.54 5.10 0.02
N CYS A 584 -17.21 4.89 1.17
CA CYS A 584 -18.65 4.58 1.22
C CYS A 584 -19.54 5.73 0.72
N CYS A 585 -19.16 7.00 0.93
CA CYS A 585 -19.85 8.17 0.37
C CYS A 585 -19.78 8.25 -1.17
N ASN A 586 -18.88 7.52 -1.83
CA ASN A 586 -18.84 7.36 -3.29
C ASN A 586 -19.48 6.03 -3.78
N HIS A 587 -20.09 5.24 -2.89
CA HIS A 587 -20.67 3.94 -3.23
C HIS A 587 -21.82 4.07 -4.27
N ARG A 588 -22.14 2.97 -4.96
CA ARG A 588 -23.16 2.97 -6.05
C ARG A 588 -24.60 3.04 -5.55
N SER A 589 -24.88 2.56 -4.34
CA SER A 589 -26.23 2.60 -3.76
C SER A 589 -26.49 3.90 -2.98
N ARG A 590 -27.61 4.55 -3.27
CA ARG A 590 -28.07 5.75 -2.53
C ARG A 590 -28.32 5.46 -1.04
N SER A 591 -28.77 4.26 -0.68
CA SER A 591 -28.96 3.91 0.74
C SER A 591 -27.63 3.89 1.52
N THR A 592 -26.58 3.32 0.92
CA THR A 592 -25.23 3.34 1.49
C THR A 592 -24.68 4.75 1.58
N GLN A 593 -24.88 5.59 0.55
CA GLN A 593 -24.46 7.00 0.56
C GLN A 593 -25.08 7.75 1.74
N THR A 594 -26.41 7.66 1.93
CA THR A 594 -27.11 8.36 3.02
C THR A 594 -26.65 7.90 4.40
N GLU A 595 -26.49 6.58 4.61
CA GLU A 595 -26.01 6.04 5.91
C GLU A 595 -24.54 6.42 6.18
N ALA A 596 -23.66 6.38 5.16
CA ALA A 596 -22.27 6.82 5.27
C ALA A 596 -22.18 8.33 5.57
N SER A 597 -22.94 9.16 4.86
CA SER A 597 -23.07 10.61 5.14
C SER A 597 -23.61 10.89 6.54
N ALA A 598 -24.53 10.09 7.05
CA ALA A 598 -25.07 10.23 8.40
C ALA A 598 -24.07 9.80 9.49
N LEU A 599 -23.26 8.76 9.25
CA LEU A 599 -22.14 8.40 10.13
C LEU A 599 -21.05 9.49 10.10
N LEU A 600 -20.71 10.02 8.93
CA LEU A 600 -19.74 11.11 8.80
C LEU A 600 -20.20 12.38 9.55
N TYR A 601 -21.47 12.75 9.39
CA TYR A 601 -22.08 13.84 10.13
C TYR A 601 -22.00 13.62 11.66
N PHE A 602 -22.37 12.43 12.14
CA PHE A 602 -22.29 12.07 13.55
C PHE A 602 -20.84 12.10 14.07
N PHE A 603 -19.87 11.66 13.28
CA PHE A 603 -18.44 11.67 13.64
C PHE A 603 -17.91 13.10 13.84
N MET A 604 -18.20 14.01 12.90
CA MET A 604 -17.85 15.43 13.05
C MET A 604 -18.57 16.07 14.25
N ARG A 605 -19.86 15.76 14.45
CA ARG A 605 -20.62 16.26 15.61
C ARG A 605 -19.99 15.78 16.93
N LYS A 606 -19.55 14.52 17.00
CA LYS A 606 -18.85 13.99 18.19
C LYS A 606 -17.47 14.60 18.40
N ASN A 607 -16.73 14.94 17.34
CA ASN A 607 -15.48 15.71 17.45
C ASN A 607 -15.73 17.11 18.05
N PHE A 608 -16.79 17.80 17.60
CA PHE A 608 -17.19 19.10 18.12
C PHE A 608 -17.62 19.04 19.59
N GLU A 609 -18.45 18.05 19.96
CA GLU A 609 -18.87 17.81 21.34
C GLU A 609 -17.68 17.51 22.27
N PHE A 610 -16.73 16.68 21.83
CA PHE A 610 -15.50 16.35 22.57
C PHE A 610 -14.60 17.59 22.78
N ASN A 611 -14.42 18.41 21.74
CA ASN A 611 -13.67 19.68 21.78
C ASN A 611 -14.42 20.82 22.50
N LYS A 612 -15.33 20.51 23.43
CA LYS A 612 -16.12 21.47 24.22
C LYS A 612 -16.83 22.53 23.36
N GLN A 613 -17.34 22.11 22.20
CA GLN A 613 -18.05 22.93 21.21
C GLN A 613 -17.22 24.09 20.63
N LYS A 614 -15.90 23.91 20.50
CA LYS A 614 -14.99 24.94 19.95
C LYS A 614 -14.51 24.72 18.52
N SER A 615 -14.34 23.47 18.06
CA SER A 615 -13.80 23.20 16.72
C SER A 615 -13.94 21.73 16.27
N ILE A 616 -13.99 21.49 14.96
CA ILE A 616 -13.85 20.17 14.33
C ILE A 616 -12.47 19.86 13.72
N VAL A 617 -11.44 20.69 13.97
CA VAL A 617 -10.12 20.67 13.27
C VAL A 617 -9.51 19.26 13.06
N ARG A 618 -9.53 18.38 14.06
CA ARG A 618 -8.96 17.03 13.95
C ARG A 618 -9.69 16.17 12.91
N SER A 619 -11.02 16.18 12.92
CA SER A 619 -11.82 15.47 11.90
C SER A 619 -11.73 16.15 10.53
N HIS A 620 -11.75 17.47 10.47
CA HIS A 620 -11.57 18.28 9.26
C HIS A 620 -10.24 17.96 8.54
N LEU A 621 -9.14 17.91 9.27
CA LEU A 621 -7.80 17.60 8.74
C LEU A 621 -7.73 16.17 8.18
N GLN A 622 -8.18 15.17 8.95
CA GLN A 622 -8.15 13.77 8.50
C GLN A 622 -9.08 13.53 7.29
N LEU A 623 -10.20 14.24 7.19
CA LEU A 623 -11.08 14.17 6.02
C LEU A 623 -10.44 14.79 4.77
N ILE A 624 -9.69 15.90 4.89
CA ILE A 624 -8.94 16.45 3.74
C ILE A 624 -7.82 15.48 3.32
N LYS A 625 -7.04 14.94 4.27
CA LYS A 625 -5.98 13.95 3.99
C LYS A 625 -6.54 12.70 3.28
N ALA A 626 -7.64 12.14 3.79
CA ALA A 626 -8.29 10.99 3.21
C ALA A 626 -8.95 11.27 1.84
N VAL A 627 -9.50 12.47 1.62
CA VAL A 627 -9.96 12.90 0.28
C VAL A 627 -8.80 12.91 -0.71
N SER A 628 -7.66 13.54 -0.37
CA SER A 628 -6.49 13.59 -1.26
C SER A 628 -5.98 12.20 -1.64
N GLN A 629 -5.93 11.26 -0.70
CA GLN A 629 -5.56 9.86 -0.97
C GLN A 629 -6.58 9.16 -1.89
N LEU A 630 -7.88 9.24 -1.56
CA LEU A 630 -8.94 8.56 -2.31
C LEU A 630 -9.13 9.06 -3.76
N ILE A 631 -8.67 10.26 -4.10
CA ILE A 631 -8.71 10.71 -5.51
C ILE A 631 -7.66 9.95 -6.33
N ALA A 632 -6.46 9.75 -5.78
CA ALA A 632 -5.40 8.96 -6.42
C ALA A 632 -5.78 7.47 -6.54
N ASP A 633 -6.31 6.86 -5.48
CA ASP A 633 -6.62 5.43 -5.43
C ASP A 633 -7.92 5.06 -6.17
N ALA A 634 -8.95 5.92 -6.08
CA ALA A 634 -10.34 5.54 -6.39
C ALA A 634 -11.12 6.55 -7.25
N GLY A 635 -10.51 7.66 -7.68
CA GLY A 635 -11.15 8.63 -8.59
C GLY A 635 -12.41 9.28 -8.03
N ILE A 636 -12.39 9.67 -6.74
CA ILE A 636 -13.51 10.39 -6.12
C ILE A 636 -13.67 11.79 -6.74
N GLY A 637 -14.92 12.24 -6.91
CA GLY A 637 -15.26 13.61 -7.35
C GLY A 637 -16.56 13.74 -8.13
N GLY A 638 -17.00 12.66 -8.78
CA GLY A 638 -18.24 12.62 -9.56
C GLY A 638 -19.52 12.90 -8.75
N SER A 639 -20.64 13.05 -9.47
CA SER A 639 -21.94 13.50 -8.93
C SER A 639 -22.46 12.72 -7.71
N ARG A 640 -22.10 11.43 -7.57
CA ARG A 640 -22.40 10.61 -6.37
C ARG A 640 -21.81 11.22 -5.09
N PHE A 641 -20.54 11.59 -5.12
CA PHE A 641 -19.87 12.15 -3.95
C PHE A 641 -20.36 13.57 -3.65
N GLN A 642 -20.62 14.39 -4.67
CA GLN A 642 -21.24 15.71 -4.50
C GLN A 642 -22.65 15.61 -3.87
N HIS A 643 -23.43 14.57 -4.19
CA HIS A 643 -24.70 14.30 -3.53
C HIS A 643 -24.51 13.94 -2.04
N SER A 644 -23.54 13.10 -1.71
CA SER A 644 -23.18 12.78 -0.32
C SER A 644 -22.73 14.02 0.48
N LEU A 645 -21.97 14.94 -0.13
CA LEU A 645 -21.63 16.24 0.48
C LEU A 645 -22.87 17.15 0.69
N ALA A 646 -23.86 17.10 -0.21
CA ALA A 646 -25.11 17.83 -0.04
C ALA A 646 -25.96 17.24 1.11
N ILE A 647 -26.03 15.91 1.24
CA ILE A 647 -26.70 15.23 2.36
C ILE A 647 -26.08 15.65 3.70
N ILE A 648 -24.74 15.72 3.81
CA ILE A 648 -24.03 16.15 5.03
C ILE A 648 -24.37 17.60 5.40
N ASN A 649 -24.40 18.51 4.42
CA ASN A 649 -24.84 19.90 4.64
C ASN A 649 -26.31 19.97 5.09
N ASN A 650 -27.19 19.13 4.53
CA ASN A 650 -28.59 19.10 4.92
C ASN A 650 -28.79 18.58 6.35
N PHE A 651 -27.99 17.62 6.82
CA PHE A 651 -28.00 17.22 8.24
C PHE A 651 -27.51 18.35 9.16
N ALA A 652 -26.42 19.04 8.81
CA ALA A 652 -25.92 20.19 9.58
C ALA A 652 -26.91 21.35 9.66
N ASN A 653 -27.61 21.66 8.56
CA ASN A 653 -28.67 22.67 8.52
C ASN A 653 -30.02 22.17 9.09
N GLY A 654 -30.15 20.88 9.38
CA GLY A 654 -31.35 20.26 9.95
C GLY A 654 -31.34 20.24 11.48
N ASP A 655 -30.19 19.93 12.09
CA ASP A 655 -30.06 19.65 13.53
C ASP A 655 -30.36 20.85 14.43
N LYS A 656 -31.53 20.82 15.07
CA LYS A 656 -32.01 21.86 15.99
C LYS A 656 -31.10 22.09 17.21
N GLN A 657 -30.30 21.10 17.62
CA GLN A 657 -29.40 21.23 18.78
C GLN A 657 -28.11 21.99 18.41
N MET A 658 -27.69 21.96 17.14
CA MET A 658 -26.42 22.55 16.69
C MET A 658 -26.57 23.87 15.93
N LYS A 659 -27.79 24.30 15.60
CA LYS A 659 -28.09 25.54 14.85
C LYS A 659 -27.57 26.83 15.46
N ASN A 660 -27.43 26.89 16.78
CA ASN A 660 -27.02 28.09 17.51
C ASN A 660 -25.51 28.10 17.84
N LEU A 661 -24.74 27.18 17.26
CA LEU A 661 -23.31 26.99 17.48
C LEU A 661 -22.54 27.14 16.15
N ASN A 662 -21.22 27.31 16.19
CA ASN A 662 -20.39 27.48 14.99
C ASN A 662 -20.33 26.24 14.06
N PHE A 663 -20.75 25.08 14.56
CA PHE A 663 -20.60 23.78 13.89
C PHE A 663 -21.14 23.72 12.45
N PRO A 664 -22.33 24.23 12.08
CA PRO A 664 -22.79 24.22 10.69
C PRO A 664 -21.92 25.07 9.76
N ALA A 665 -21.27 26.13 10.26
CA ALA A 665 -20.34 26.95 9.48
C ALA A 665 -19.02 26.20 9.23
N GLU A 666 -18.48 25.49 10.22
CA GLU A 666 -17.27 24.67 10.05
C GLU A 666 -17.51 23.49 9.10
N VAL A 667 -18.66 22.82 9.18
CA VAL A 667 -19.04 21.76 8.21
C VAL A 667 -19.21 22.35 6.79
N LYS A 668 -19.74 23.57 6.66
CA LYS A 668 -19.84 24.26 5.37
C LYS A 668 -18.47 24.61 4.80
N ASP A 669 -17.52 25.10 5.62
CA ASP A 669 -16.16 25.39 5.16
C ASP A 669 -15.38 24.11 4.79
N LEU A 670 -15.48 23.05 5.60
CA LEU A 670 -14.92 21.73 5.27
C LEU A 670 -15.42 21.21 3.92
N THR A 671 -16.74 21.23 3.69
CA THR A 671 -17.29 20.78 2.40
C THR A 671 -17.04 21.78 1.25
N LYS A 672 -16.65 23.03 1.52
CA LYS A 672 -16.10 23.94 0.51
C LYS A 672 -14.67 23.53 0.14
N ARG A 673 -13.78 23.35 1.14
CA ARG A 673 -12.39 22.92 0.93
C ARG A 673 -12.29 21.58 0.22
N ILE A 674 -13.12 20.60 0.61
CA ILE A 674 -13.20 19.30 -0.09
C ILE A 674 -13.56 19.49 -1.58
N ARG A 675 -14.47 20.41 -1.93
CA ARG A 675 -14.76 20.71 -3.34
C ARG A 675 -13.58 21.37 -4.04
N THR A 676 -12.86 22.28 -3.38
CA THR A 676 -11.63 22.87 -3.93
C THR A 676 -10.57 21.81 -4.25
N VAL A 677 -10.32 20.86 -3.34
CA VAL A 677 -9.39 19.73 -3.61
C VAL A 677 -9.88 18.90 -4.79
N LEU A 678 -11.17 18.56 -4.85
CA LEU A 678 -11.73 17.74 -5.93
C LEU A 678 -11.64 18.43 -7.30
N MET A 679 -11.85 19.75 -7.37
CA MET A 679 -11.73 20.48 -8.64
C MET A 679 -10.27 20.65 -9.06
N ALA A 680 -9.38 21.02 -8.14
CA ALA A 680 -7.95 21.14 -8.42
C ALA A 680 -7.32 19.78 -8.79
N THR A 681 -7.73 18.67 -8.16
CA THR A 681 -7.23 17.34 -8.52
C THR A 681 -7.85 16.81 -9.83
N ALA A 682 -9.04 17.29 -10.22
CA ALA A 682 -9.56 17.05 -11.57
C ALA A 682 -8.70 17.78 -12.62
N GLN A 683 -8.32 19.04 -12.37
CA GLN A 683 -7.38 19.79 -13.21
C GLN A 683 -5.99 19.12 -13.26
N MET A 684 -5.46 18.65 -12.12
CA MET A 684 -4.20 17.89 -12.07
C MET A 684 -4.24 16.61 -12.93
N LYS A 685 -5.40 15.95 -13.01
CA LYS A 685 -5.57 14.77 -13.86
C LYS A 685 -5.71 15.12 -15.34
N GLU A 686 -6.38 16.22 -15.67
CA GLU A 686 -6.44 16.75 -17.03
C GLU A 686 -5.03 17.15 -17.54
N HIS A 687 -4.20 17.66 -16.63
CA HIS A 687 -2.79 18.02 -16.86
C HIS A 687 -1.78 16.91 -16.46
N GLU A 688 -2.18 15.63 -16.36
CA GLU A 688 -1.27 14.53 -15.98
C GLU A 688 -0.08 14.36 -16.95
N LYS A 689 -0.22 14.86 -18.19
CA LYS A 689 0.85 14.89 -19.21
C LYS A 689 1.76 16.12 -19.16
N ASP A 690 1.39 17.17 -18.43
CA ASP A 690 2.09 18.46 -18.35
C ASP A 690 2.73 18.56 -16.95
N PRO A 691 3.98 18.09 -16.77
CA PRO A 691 4.57 17.96 -15.43
C PRO A 691 4.83 19.31 -14.79
N GLU A 692 5.10 20.36 -15.57
CA GLU A 692 5.21 21.72 -15.06
C GLU A 692 3.89 22.25 -14.51
N MET A 693 2.78 22.15 -15.26
CA MET A 693 1.47 22.57 -14.76
C MET A 693 0.98 21.71 -13.59
N LEU A 694 1.27 20.41 -13.61
CA LEU A 694 0.96 19.50 -12.48
C LEU A 694 1.66 19.95 -11.19
N VAL A 695 2.92 20.38 -11.26
CA VAL A 695 3.67 20.94 -10.12
C VAL A 695 3.14 22.32 -9.70
N ASP A 696 2.73 23.17 -10.65
CA ASP A 696 2.10 24.46 -10.34
C ASP A 696 0.76 24.32 -9.61
N LEU A 697 -0.10 23.40 -10.06
CA LEU A 697 -1.38 23.08 -9.41
C LEU A 697 -1.16 22.50 -8.00
N GLN A 698 -0.18 21.61 -7.82
CA GLN A 698 0.19 21.08 -6.50
C GLN A 698 0.71 22.17 -5.56
N TYR A 699 1.57 23.07 -6.04
CA TYR A 699 2.01 24.22 -5.25
C TYR A 699 0.86 25.16 -4.91
N SER A 700 -0.05 25.43 -5.84
CA SER A 700 -1.22 26.29 -5.61
C SER A 700 -2.11 25.71 -4.49
N LEU A 701 -2.35 24.39 -4.53
CA LEU A 701 -2.98 23.66 -3.42
C LEU A 701 -2.18 23.76 -2.12
N ALA A 702 -0.88 23.48 -2.15
CA ALA A 702 0.00 23.57 -0.97
C ALA A 702 -0.04 24.96 -0.32
N ASN A 703 -0.04 26.02 -1.12
CA ASN A 703 -0.10 27.41 -0.67
C ASN A 703 -1.50 27.79 -0.15
N SER A 704 -2.58 27.25 -0.73
CA SER A 704 -3.93 27.37 -0.14
C SER A 704 -4.04 26.75 1.27
N TYR A 705 -3.09 25.87 1.60
CA TYR A 705 -2.92 25.24 2.91
C TYR A 705 -1.76 25.81 3.74
N ALA A 706 -1.13 26.93 3.36
CA ALA A 706 0.01 27.51 4.08
C ALA A 706 -0.29 27.83 5.56
N SER A 707 -1.54 28.11 5.93
CA SER A 707 -1.94 28.30 7.34
C SER A 707 -1.94 27.01 8.16
N THR A 708 -1.97 25.83 7.51
CA THR A 708 -2.11 24.49 8.12
C THR A 708 -0.89 23.62 7.81
N PRO A 709 0.07 23.47 8.74
CA PRO A 709 1.42 22.96 8.44
C PRO A 709 1.43 21.52 7.92
N GLU A 710 0.55 20.67 8.45
CA GLU A 710 0.50 19.25 8.09
C GLU A 710 0.12 19.03 6.62
N LEU A 711 -0.79 19.85 6.09
CA LEU A 711 -1.20 19.79 4.69
C LEU A 711 -0.13 20.40 3.77
N ARG A 712 0.45 21.54 4.16
CA ARG A 712 1.58 22.16 3.46
C ARG A 712 2.76 21.18 3.32
N ARG A 713 3.16 20.51 4.41
CA ARG A 713 4.16 19.42 4.40
C ARG A 713 3.77 18.28 3.47
N THR A 714 2.54 17.76 3.58
CA THR A 714 2.08 16.61 2.79
C THR A 714 2.18 16.89 1.28
N TRP A 715 1.83 18.11 0.85
CA TRP A 715 1.98 18.52 -0.55
C TRP A 715 3.45 18.74 -0.97
N LEU A 716 4.28 19.39 -0.14
CA LEU A 716 5.71 19.56 -0.43
C LEU A 716 6.44 18.20 -0.55
N GLU A 717 6.09 17.21 0.29
CA GLU A 717 6.65 15.87 0.24
C GLU A 717 6.19 15.09 -1.02
N SER A 718 4.96 15.34 -1.49
CA SER A 718 4.47 14.83 -2.78
C SER A 718 5.24 15.45 -3.95
N MET A 719 5.44 16.76 -3.94
CA MET A 719 6.24 17.48 -4.96
C MET A 719 7.68 16.97 -4.98
N ALA A 720 8.32 16.79 -3.82
CA ALA A 720 9.68 16.24 -3.71
C ALA A 720 9.82 14.87 -4.39
N LYS A 721 8.83 13.98 -4.18
CA LYS A 721 8.80 12.63 -4.79
C LYS A 721 8.58 12.66 -6.31
N ILE A 722 7.87 13.66 -6.82
CA ILE A 722 7.70 13.86 -8.27
C ILE A 722 8.99 14.42 -8.89
N HIS A 723 9.59 15.44 -8.28
CA HIS A 723 10.89 15.98 -8.70
C HIS A 723 11.99 14.90 -8.71
N ALA A 724 12.06 14.08 -7.64
CA ALA A 724 12.98 12.94 -7.58
C ALA A 724 12.72 11.89 -8.68
N ARG A 725 11.47 11.67 -9.07
CA ARG A 725 11.10 10.77 -10.19
C ARG A 725 11.42 11.36 -11.57
N ASN A 726 11.36 12.68 -11.71
CA ASN A 726 11.67 13.40 -12.95
C ASN A 726 13.17 13.64 -13.16
N GLY A 727 14.00 13.48 -12.12
CA GLY A 727 15.42 13.83 -12.12
C GLY A 727 15.72 15.29 -11.76
N ASP A 728 14.71 16.05 -11.32
CA ASP A 728 14.81 17.46 -10.91
C ASP A 728 15.29 17.57 -9.45
N LEU A 729 16.50 17.08 -9.21
CA LEU A 729 17.00 16.76 -7.85
C LEU A 729 17.29 18.01 -6.98
N SER A 730 17.63 19.15 -7.60
CA SER A 730 17.74 20.43 -6.87
C SER A 730 16.37 20.87 -6.33
N GLU A 731 15.32 20.72 -7.13
CA GLU A 731 13.95 21.10 -6.79
C GLU A 731 13.39 20.18 -5.70
N ALA A 732 13.75 18.89 -5.72
CA ALA A 732 13.47 17.96 -4.62
C ALA A 732 14.15 18.37 -3.30
N ALA A 733 15.43 18.75 -3.33
CA ALA A 733 16.14 19.24 -2.14
C ALA A 733 15.47 20.51 -1.56
N MET A 734 15.04 21.43 -2.42
CA MET A 734 14.32 22.63 -1.99
C MET A 734 12.96 22.31 -1.34
N CYS A 735 12.24 21.29 -1.80
CA CYS A 735 11.02 20.84 -1.10
C CYS A 735 11.33 20.36 0.33
N TYR A 736 12.44 19.66 0.56
CA TYR A 736 12.83 19.21 1.91
C TYR A 736 13.27 20.38 2.82
N ILE A 737 14.01 21.38 2.31
CA ILE A 737 14.39 22.53 3.15
C ILE A 737 13.19 23.42 3.51
N HIS A 738 12.19 23.53 2.63
CA HIS A 738 10.92 24.17 2.94
C HIS A 738 10.12 23.41 4.02
N ILE A 739 10.09 22.06 3.97
CA ILE A 739 9.50 21.25 5.04
C ILE A 739 10.23 21.46 6.37
N ALA A 740 11.57 21.47 6.37
CA ALA A 740 12.35 21.70 7.59
C ALA A 740 12.12 23.11 8.18
N ALA A 741 12.07 24.15 7.34
CA ALA A 741 11.75 25.52 7.74
C ALA A 741 10.37 25.65 8.39
N LEU A 742 9.36 24.99 7.81
CA LEU A 742 7.99 24.93 8.33
C LEU A 742 7.92 24.21 9.69
N ILE A 743 8.63 23.10 9.86
CA ILE A 743 8.70 22.34 11.12
C ILE A 743 9.41 23.13 12.21
N ALA A 744 10.53 23.79 11.89
CA ALA A 744 11.26 24.64 12.83
C ALA A 744 10.40 25.83 13.31
N GLU A 745 9.68 26.50 12.39
CA GLU A 745 8.78 27.59 12.74
C GLU A 745 7.59 27.13 13.62
N TYR A 746 7.04 25.93 13.39
CA TYR A 746 6.03 25.34 14.29
C TYR A 746 6.59 25.08 15.69
N LEU A 747 7.74 24.41 15.80
CA LEU A 747 8.38 24.08 17.08
C LEU A 747 8.72 25.34 17.89
N LYS A 748 9.20 26.39 17.22
CA LYS A 748 9.45 27.71 17.78
C LYS A 748 8.18 28.36 18.34
N ARG A 749 7.08 28.39 17.56
CA ARG A 749 5.80 28.96 18.03
C ARG A 749 5.17 28.15 19.17
N LYS A 750 5.39 26.84 19.20
CA LYS A 750 5.04 25.98 20.35
C LYS A 750 5.93 26.20 21.59
N GLY A 751 6.97 27.04 21.52
CA GLY A 751 7.89 27.31 22.63
C GLY A 751 8.79 26.11 22.99
N TYR A 752 9.04 25.20 22.04
CA TYR A 752 9.81 23.98 22.27
C TYR A 752 11.24 24.28 22.75
N TRP A 753 11.87 25.30 22.17
CA TRP A 753 13.09 25.90 22.69
C TRP A 753 12.73 27.11 23.55
N LYS A 754 13.11 27.08 24.83
CA LYS A 754 13.08 28.27 25.68
C LYS A 754 14.14 29.25 25.18
N MET A 755 13.73 30.46 24.79
CA MET A 755 14.64 31.60 24.72
C MET A 755 15.17 31.87 26.13
N GLU A 756 16.42 31.53 26.40
CA GLU A 756 17.09 32.02 27.60
C GLU A 756 17.20 33.54 27.49
N LYS A 757 16.71 34.25 28.52
CA LYS A 757 16.83 35.71 28.55
C LYS A 757 18.31 36.05 28.65
N ILE A 758 18.83 36.71 27.61
CA ILE A 758 20.16 37.33 27.63
C ILE A 758 20.21 38.24 28.87
N CYS A 759 20.96 37.82 29.88
CA CYS A 759 21.23 38.67 31.02
C CYS A 759 22.31 39.65 30.58
N THR A 760 21.92 40.92 30.35
CA THR A 760 22.84 41.99 30.00
C THR A 760 23.77 42.29 31.17
N SER A 761 24.86 41.54 31.25
CA SER A 761 25.97 41.85 32.16
C SER A 761 26.58 43.18 31.73
N ARG A 762 26.62 44.12 32.68
CA ARG A 762 27.21 45.45 32.51
C ARG A 762 28.74 45.33 32.68
N MET A 763 29.48 46.31 32.16
CA MET A 763 30.96 46.38 32.08
C MET A 763 31.53 45.49 30.95
N LEU A 764 32.50 45.93 30.12
CA LEU A 764 33.31 47.17 30.12
C LEU A 764 33.11 48.03 28.83
N LEU A 765 33.92 49.08 28.67
CA LEU A 765 33.89 50.10 27.60
C LEU A 765 35.04 49.93 26.59
N GLU A 766 34.80 50.40 25.35
CA GLU A 766 35.80 50.81 24.32
C GLU A 766 36.72 49.67 23.77
N ASP A 767 37.24 49.69 22.53
CA ASP A 767 37.21 50.65 21.41
C ASP A 767 37.28 49.92 20.03
N GLY A 768 37.15 50.63 18.91
CA GLY A 768 37.75 50.26 17.62
C GLY A 768 36.86 49.59 16.55
N GLN A 769 37.06 50.00 15.29
CA GLN A 769 36.49 49.35 14.10
C GLN A 769 37.49 48.36 13.47
N VAL A 770 37.07 47.13 13.17
CA VAL A 770 37.52 46.36 11.98
C VAL A 770 36.35 45.48 11.52
N SER A 771 36.14 45.38 10.20
CA SER A 771 35.24 44.38 9.59
C SER A 771 36.07 43.19 9.11
N ASP A 772 36.22 42.16 9.95
CA ASP A 772 37.03 40.98 9.62
C ASP A 772 36.19 39.77 9.19
N SER A 773 36.33 39.37 7.93
CA SER A 773 35.63 38.24 7.33
C SER A 773 36.31 36.89 7.62
N ASN A 774 36.31 36.44 8.88
CA ASN A 774 36.79 35.10 9.24
C ASN A 774 36.12 34.54 10.51
N VAL A 775 35.01 33.79 10.35
CA VAL A 775 34.39 33.00 11.43
C VAL A 775 34.61 31.51 11.17
N LEU A 776 35.80 31.03 11.55
CA LEU A 776 36.18 29.62 11.45
C LEU A 776 35.65 28.81 12.65
N LEU A 777 34.66 27.96 12.39
CA LEU A 777 34.36 26.70 13.08
C LEU A 777 34.18 26.69 14.62
N THR A 778 34.08 27.83 15.32
CA THR A 778 33.78 27.87 16.77
C THR A 778 32.46 28.59 17.08
N THR A 779 31.58 27.90 17.83
CA THR A 779 30.24 28.40 18.18
C THR A 779 30.24 29.26 19.44
N HIS A 780 30.04 30.57 19.28
CA HIS A 780 29.44 31.43 20.29
C HIS A 780 28.16 32.01 19.69
N THR A 781 26.95 31.85 20.24
CA THR A 781 26.55 31.56 21.63
C THR A 781 25.49 30.44 21.71
N GLY A 782 25.18 29.97 22.93
CA GLY A 782 24.45 28.70 23.21
C GLY A 782 22.96 28.61 22.85
N GLY A 783 22.50 29.23 21.77
CA GLY A 783 21.16 29.02 21.22
C GLY A 783 21.15 27.95 20.14
N SER A 784 20.21 27.00 20.19
CA SER A 784 19.96 26.11 19.05
C SER A 784 19.51 26.94 17.85
N LEU A 785 20.17 26.80 16.70
CA LEU A 785 19.84 27.51 15.46
C LEU A 785 18.35 27.38 15.07
N PHE A 786 17.76 26.20 15.31
CA PHE A 786 16.33 25.96 15.06
C PHE A 786 15.37 26.86 15.87
N SER A 787 15.81 27.41 17.00
CA SER A 787 15.03 28.38 17.78
C SER A 787 14.73 29.69 17.03
N MET A 788 15.47 29.99 15.96
CA MET A 788 15.17 31.10 15.05
C MET A 788 13.94 30.82 14.17
N GLY A 789 13.59 29.56 13.90
CA GLY A 789 12.52 29.15 12.99
C GLY A 789 12.97 29.11 11.52
N TRP A 790 12.09 29.47 10.58
CA TRP A 790 12.45 29.54 9.15
C TRP A 790 13.70 30.40 8.81
N PRO A 791 14.05 31.49 9.53
CA PRO A 791 15.27 32.26 9.25
C PRO A 791 16.57 31.48 9.43
N ALA A 792 16.57 30.35 10.15
CA ALA A 792 17.74 29.48 10.30
C ALA A 792 18.26 28.92 8.97
N PHE A 793 17.41 28.87 7.94
CA PHE A 793 17.73 28.31 6.63
C PHE A 793 17.88 29.38 5.53
N LEU A 794 17.92 30.67 5.90
CA LEU A 794 18.01 31.79 4.96
C LEU A 794 19.34 31.82 4.19
N SER A 795 20.42 31.24 4.74
CA SER A 795 21.70 31.06 4.03
C SER A 795 21.62 30.05 2.89
N ILE A 796 20.70 29.08 2.96
CA ILE A 796 20.50 28.04 1.95
C ILE A 796 19.58 28.57 0.84
N THR A 797 18.48 29.24 1.20
CA THR A 797 17.68 29.99 0.22
C THR A 797 16.82 31.08 0.89
N PRO A 798 16.66 32.27 0.26
CA PRO A 798 15.68 33.25 0.74
C PRO A 798 14.21 32.82 0.56
N ASN A 799 13.94 31.80 -0.27
CA ASN A 799 12.59 31.38 -0.64
C ASN A 799 11.76 30.85 0.55
N ILE A 800 12.39 30.27 1.59
CA ILE A 800 11.70 29.70 2.76
C ILE A 800 10.90 30.71 3.60
N LYS A 801 11.02 32.01 3.30
CA LYS A 801 10.19 33.08 3.88
C LYS A 801 8.69 32.85 3.65
N GLU A 802 8.30 32.11 2.60
CA GLU A 802 6.89 31.77 2.34
C GLU A 802 6.26 30.89 3.44
N GLU A 803 7.03 30.02 4.10
CA GLU A 803 6.53 29.17 5.20
C GLU A 803 6.17 29.96 6.46
N GLY A 804 6.64 31.21 6.58
CA GLY A 804 6.27 32.12 7.66
C GLY A 804 4.77 32.47 7.71
N ALA A 805 4.03 32.26 6.61
CA ALA A 805 2.59 32.51 6.47
C ALA A 805 1.68 31.58 7.31
N MET A 806 2.26 30.60 7.98
CA MET A 806 1.62 29.72 8.95
C MET A 806 0.81 30.49 10.02
N LYS A 807 -0.24 29.87 10.58
CA LYS A 807 -1.00 30.40 11.73
C LYS A 807 -0.97 29.45 12.93
N GLU A 808 -1.18 29.99 14.13
CA GLU A 808 -1.34 29.20 15.35
C GLU A 808 -2.74 28.57 15.41
N ASP A 809 -2.89 27.40 14.79
CA ASP A 809 -4.13 26.65 14.83
C ASP A 809 -4.33 26.04 16.23
N SER A 810 -5.21 26.68 17.02
CA SER A 810 -5.46 26.37 18.43
C SER A 810 -6.09 24.98 18.70
N GLY A 811 -6.33 24.18 17.65
CA GLY A 811 -6.81 22.80 17.72
C GLY A 811 -5.75 21.72 17.56
N MET A 812 -4.49 22.03 17.22
CA MET A 812 -3.45 21.01 17.03
C MET A 812 -2.60 20.78 18.28
N GLN A 813 -2.92 19.71 19.03
CA GLN A 813 -2.00 19.03 19.96
C GLN A 813 -1.38 17.75 19.36
N ASP A 814 -1.84 17.33 18.17
CA ASP A 814 -1.74 15.94 17.72
C ASP A 814 -0.53 15.61 16.83
N THR A 815 0.23 16.60 16.36
CA THR A 815 1.43 16.33 15.55
C THR A 815 2.67 16.25 16.44
N PRO A 816 3.33 15.08 16.57
CA PRO A 816 4.51 14.90 17.38
C PRO A 816 5.78 15.41 16.67
N TYR A 817 5.70 16.59 16.03
CA TYR A 817 6.89 17.30 15.58
C TYR A 817 7.80 17.48 16.79
N ASN A 818 9.04 17.03 16.62
CA ASN A 818 10.07 17.03 17.63
C ASN A 818 11.42 17.31 16.94
N GLU A 819 12.47 17.45 17.73
CA GLU A 819 13.82 17.76 17.22
C GLU A 819 14.35 16.64 16.28
N ASN A 820 13.93 15.39 16.48
CA ASN A 820 14.34 14.24 15.66
C ASN A 820 13.73 14.26 14.25
N ILE A 821 12.41 14.47 14.11
CA ILE A 821 11.76 14.56 12.79
C ILE A 821 12.34 15.72 11.98
N LEU A 822 12.69 16.84 12.63
CA LEU A 822 13.36 17.95 11.96
C LEU A 822 14.72 17.53 11.41
N VAL A 823 15.52 16.78 12.18
CA VAL A 823 16.79 16.18 11.71
C VAL A 823 16.55 15.19 10.57
N GLU A 824 15.57 14.29 10.64
CA GLU A 824 15.24 13.34 9.56
C GLU A 824 14.94 14.04 8.22
N GLN A 825 14.25 15.19 8.24
CA GLN A 825 13.99 15.94 7.00
C GLN A 825 15.24 16.66 6.46
N LEU A 826 16.21 16.99 7.33
CA LEU A 826 17.47 17.60 6.95
C LEU A 826 18.48 16.57 6.42
N GLU A 827 18.54 15.37 7.02
CA GLU A 827 19.30 14.23 6.48
C GLU A 827 18.82 13.85 5.07
N LEU A 828 17.50 13.83 4.84
CA LEU A 828 16.93 13.70 3.49
C LEU A 828 17.31 14.87 2.57
N CYS A 829 17.33 16.11 3.07
CA CYS A 829 17.76 17.27 2.29
C CYS A 829 19.23 17.13 1.83
N VAL A 830 20.14 16.69 2.72
CA VAL A 830 21.54 16.39 2.39
C VAL A 830 21.66 15.33 1.30
N GLU A 831 20.86 14.27 1.36
CA GLU A 831 20.85 13.22 0.33
C GLU A 831 20.54 13.78 -1.07
N TYR A 832 19.54 14.67 -1.18
CA TYR A 832 19.19 15.32 -2.46
C TYR A 832 20.15 16.44 -2.87
N LEU A 833 20.78 17.15 -1.92
CA LEU A 833 21.86 18.11 -2.21
C LEU A 833 23.09 17.40 -2.79
N TRP A 834 23.48 16.26 -2.22
CA TRP A 834 24.56 15.42 -2.75
C TRP A 834 24.25 14.93 -4.17
N LYS A 835 23.04 14.38 -4.38
CA LYS A 835 22.60 13.89 -5.70
C LYS A 835 22.37 15.00 -6.74
N SER A 836 22.29 16.26 -6.34
CA SER A 836 22.14 17.41 -7.23
C SER A 836 23.40 18.26 -7.37
N GLU A 837 24.56 17.73 -6.97
CA GLU A 837 25.90 18.31 -7.17
C GLU A 837 26.14 19.66 -6.44
N ARG A 838 25.26 20.01 -5.49
CA ARG A 838 25.29 21.23 -4.67
C ARG A 838 25.94 20.97 -3.30
N TYR A 839 27.18 20.48 -3.36
CA TYR A 839 27.97 20.01 -2.22
C TYR A 839 28.24 21.10 -1.16
N GLU A 840 28.31 22.36 -1.58
CA GLU A 840 28.53 23.56 -0.77
C GLU A 840 27.46 23.72 0.32
N LEU A 841 26.20 23.41 0.00
CA LEU A 841 25.06 23.60 0.90
C LEU A 841 24.97 22.54 2.01
N ILE A 842 25.70 21.42 1.89
CA ILE A 842 25.67 20.34 2.87
C ILE A 842 26.22 20.81 4.21
N ALA A 843 27.21 21.71 4.22
CA ALA A 843 27.72 22.33 5.43
C ALA A 843 26.64 23.18 6.13
N GLU A 844 25.91 24.03 5.39
CA GLU A 844 24.84 24.88 5.94
C GLU A 844 23.68 24.05 6.50
N VAL A 845 23.30 22.95 5.84
CA VAL A 845 22.23 22.05 6.31
C VAL A 845 22.67 21.26 7.54
N ASN A 846 23.96 20.89 7.65
CA ASN A 846 24.48 20.11 8.77
C ASN A 846 24.78 20.95 10.03
N LYS A 847 25.14 22.23 9.91
CA LYS A 847 25.36 23.14 11.06
C LYS A 847 24.31 23.03 12.18
N PRO A 848 22.99 23.12 11.91
CA PRO A 848 21.98 23.02 12.97
C PRO A 848 21.72 21.57 13.45
N ILE A 849 22.08 20.55 12.66
CA ILE A 849 22.03 19.14 13.11
C ILE A 849 23.15 18.87 14.13
N ILE A 850 24.36 19.37 13.88
CA ILE A 850 25.52 19.26 14.78
C ILE A 850 25.14 19.74 16.18
N ALA A 851 24.55 20.94 16.29
CA ALA A 851 24.10 21.51 17.58
C ALA A 851 23.08 20.64 18.34
N VAL A 852 22.33 19.77 17.65
CA VAL A 852 21.42 18.80 18.29
C VAL A 852 22.18 17.57 18.76
N PHE A 853 23.08 17.00 17.95
CA PHE A 853 23.85 15.82 18.37
C PHE A 853 24.93 16.13 19.43
N GLU A 854 25.48 17.36 19.47
CA GLU A 854 26.31 17.84 20.58
C GLU A 854 25.54 17.87 21.91
N LYS A 855 24.33 18.44 21.89
CA LYS A 855 23.39 18.48 23.01
C LYS A 855 22.96 17.07 23.46
N GLN A 856 22.81 16.13 22.53
CA GLN A 856 22.49 14.73 22.81
C GLN A 856 23.72 13.87 23.17
N ARG A 857 24.94 14.37 22.92
CA ARG A 857 26.23 13.66 23.03
C ARG A 857 26.35 12.42 22.12
N ASP A 858 25.71 12.45 20.94
CA ASP A 858 25.88 11.41 19.91
C ASP A 858 27.17 11.66 19.11
N PHE A 859 28.30 11.31 19.72
CA PHE A 859 29.62 11.46 19.12
C PHE A 859 29.81 10.63 17.84
N LYS A 860 29.00 9.57 17.63
CA LYS A 860 29.07 8.78 16.41
C LYS A 860 28.46 9.55 15.25
N ARG A 861 27.20 9.99 15.37
CA ARG A 861 26.55 10.77 14.29
C ARG A 861 27.22 12.12 14.04
N LEU A 862 27.86 12.71 15.06
CA LEU A 862 28.76 13.85 14.85
C LEU A 862 29.96 13.50 13.97
N SER A 863 30.64 12.39 14.23
CA SER A 863 31.76 11.92 13.39
C SER A 863 31.31 11.66 11.94
N ASP A 864 30.13 11.06 11.77
CA ASP A 864 29.55 10.79 10.45
C ASP A 864 29.22 12.10 9.71
N LEU A 865 28.61 13.09 10.37
CA LEU A 865 28.33 14.43 9.80
C LEU A 865 29.60 15.20 9.39
N TYR A 866 30.62 15.22 10.25
CA TYR A 866 31.89 15.88 9.91
C TYR A 866 32.61 15.17 8.76
N TYR A 867 32.47 13.85 8.64
CA TYR A 867 32.97 13.09 7.49
C TYR A 867 32.19 13.40 6.20
N ASP A 868 30.87 13.55 6.25
CA ASP A 868 30.07 13.99 5.09
C ASP A 868 30.41 15.42 4.64
N ILE A 869 30.64 16.35 5.58
CA ILE A 869 31.11 17.72 5.27
C ILE A 869 32.53 17.69 4.66
N HIS A 870 33.43 16.88 5.21
CA HIS A 870 34.75 16.67 4.60
C HIS A 870 34.63 16.12 3.17
N ARG A 871 33.78 15.10 2.96
CA ARG A 871 33.57 14.51 1.64
C ARG A 871 32.88 15.46 0.66
N SER A 872 32.02 16.38 1.13
CA SER A 872 31.39 17.39 0.28
C SER A 872 32.40 18.43 -0.18
N TYR A 873 33.21 19.00 0.72
CA TYR A 873 34.27 19.95 0.33
C TYR A 873 35.39 19.29 -0.50
N LEU A 874 35.72 18.02 -0.24
CA LEU A 874 36.62 17.26 -1.11
C LEU A 874 36.06 17.15 -2.54
N LYS A 875 34.75 16.89 -2.69
CA LYS A 875 34.11 16.90 -4.01
C LYS A 875 34.00 18.29 -4.63
N VAL A 876 33.82 19.37 -3.86
CA VAL A 876 33.96 20.74 -4.39
C VAL A 876 35.36 20.93 -4.99
N ALA A 877 36.42 20.58 -4.25
CA ALA A 877 37.80 20.74 -4.72
C ALA A 877 38.14 19.93 -5.99
N GLU A 878 37.51 18.77 -6.21
CA GLU A 878 37.69 17.97 -7.45
C GLU A 878 37.01 18.57 -8.71
N VAL A 879 36.00 19.44 -8.54
CA VAL A 879 35.07 19.82 -9.64
C VAL A 879 34.83 21.32 -9.79
N VAL A 880 35.11 22.14 -8.79
CA VAL A 880 34.89 23.60 -8.82
C VAL A 880 35.58 24.22 -10.03
N ASN A 881 34.86 25.10 -10.74
CA ASN A 881 35.32 25.79 -11.96
C ASN A 881 35.84 24.89 -13.11
N SER A 882 35.70 23.56 -13.03
CA SER A 882 36.22 22.61 -14.03
C SER A 882 35.25 22.30 -15.17
N GLU A 883 34.11 23.00 -15.24
CA GLU A 883 32.96 22.77 -16.15
C GLU A 883 32.33 21.36 -16.11
N LYS A 884 32.82 20.44 -15.25
CA LYS A 884 32.27 19.09 -15.06
C LYS A 884 30.86 19.08 -14.44
N ARG A 885 30.54 20.08 -13.60
CA ARG A 885 29.21 20.28 -12.99
C ARG A 885 28.29 21.02 -13.93
N LEU A 886 27.08 20.49 -14.13
CA LEU A 886 26.12 21.03 -15.10
C LEU A 886 24.76 21.29 -14.45
N PHE A 887 24.70 22.36 -13.64
CA PHE A 887 23.53 22.73 -12.82
C PHE A 887 22.23 23.01 -13.61
N GLY A 888 22.34 23.33 -14.90
CA GLY A 888 21.22 23.52 -15.82
C GLY A 888 21.39 24.71 -16.76
N ARG A 889 20.44 24.84 -17.70
CA ARG A 889 20.31 25.99 -18.60
C ARG A 889 18.97 26.68 -18.41
N TYR A 890 18.93 27.99 -18.67
CA TYR A 890 17.75 28.80 -18.43
C TYR A 890 17.12 29.27 -19.74
N TYR A 891 15.79 29.26 -19.77
CA TYR A 891 15.00 29.63 -20.94
C TYR A 891 13.82 30.52 -20.53
N ARG A 892 13.68 31.69 -21.16
CA ARG A 892 12.40 32.42 -21.14
C ARG A 892 11.42 31.68 -22.03
N VAL A 893 10.24 31.37 -21.49
CA VAL A 893 9.10 30.81 -22.21
C VAL A 893 7.91 31.75 -21.99
N ALA A 894 7.22 32.13 -23.07
CA ALA A 894 6.02 32.96 -23.00
C ALA A 894 4.89 32.37 -23.85
N PHE A 895 3.66 32.47 -23.37
CA PHE A 895 2.48 31.86 -23.98
C PHE A 895 1.52 32.93 -24.52
N TYR A 896 1.03 32.74 -25.76
CA TYR A 896 0.05 33.62 -26.39
C TYR A 896 -0.95 32.80 -27.21
N GLY A 897 -2.23 33.19 -27.22
CA GLY A 897 -3.33 32.38 -27.74
C GLY A 897 -4.43 32.19 -26.69
N GLN A 898 -5.16 33.27 -26.39
CA GLN A 898 -6.22 33.33 -25.37
C GLN A 898 -7.23 32.17 -25.39
N GLY A 899 -7.55 31.62 -26.57
CA GLY A 899 -8.47 30.49 -26.76
C GLY A 899 -7.89 29.10 -26.48
N PHE A 900 -6.61 29.01 -26.10
CA PHE A 900 -5.90 27.76 -25.79
C PHE A 900 -5.25 27.78 -24.40
N PHE A 901 -4.64 28.91 -24.02
CA PHE A 901 -3.85 29.02 -22.79
C PHE A 901 -4.64 29.53 -21.57
N GLU A 902 -5.83 30.10 -21.77
CA GLU A 902 -6.74 30.60 -20.71
C GLU A 902 -6.05 31.45 -19.63
N GLU A 903 -5.72 30.87 -18.47
CA GLU A 903 -5.03 31.55 -17.38
C GLU A 903 -3.54 31.84 -17.67
N GLU A 904 -2.89 31.09 -18.56
CA GLU A 904 -1.47 31.25 -18.89
C GLU A 904 -1.20 32.36 -19.94
N GLU A 905 -2.26 32.96 -20.50
CA GLU A 905 -2.16 33.94 -21.58
C GLU A 905 -1.32 35.17 -21.19
N GLY A 906 -0.32 35.48 -22.03
CA GLY A 906 0.57 36.63 -21.85
C GLY A 906 1.53 36.52 -20.67
N LYS A 907 1.60 35.39 -19.96
CA LYS A 907 2.59 35.16 -18.89
C LYS A 907 3.96 34.80 -19.47
N GLU A 908 5.00 35.39 -18.88
CA GLU A 908 6.40 35.04 -19.11
C GLU A 908 6.95 34.23 -17.92
N TYR A 909 7.66 33.15 -18.20
CA TYR A 909 8.28 32.25 -17.23
C TYR A 909 9.76 32.05 -17.57
N ILE A 910 10.61 31.89 -16.54
CA ILE A 910 11.92 31.27 -16.69
C ILE A 910 11.81 29.79 -16.35
N TYR A 911 12.26 28.92 -17.25
CA TYR A 911 12.42 27.48 -17.08
C TYR A 911 13.89 27.15 -16.82
N LYS A 912 14.16 26.27 -15.84
CA LYS A 912 15.49 25.68 -15.58
C LYS A 912 15.52 24.25 -16.14
N GLU A 913 16.13 24.07 -17.30
CA GLU A 913 16.31 22.75 -17.94
C GLU A 913 17.60 22.07 -17.44
N PRO A 914 17.66 20.72 -17.43
CA PRO A 914 18.80 19.99 -16.87
C PRO A 914 20.06 20.08 -17.75
N LYS A 915 21.23 20.04 -17.11
CA LYS A 915 22.54 19.97 -17.75
C LYS A 915 22.75 21.01 -18.86
N LEU A 916 22.87 20.57 -20.11
CA LEU A 916 23.18 21.39 -21.28
C LEU A 916 22.04 21.43 -22.32
N THR A 917 20.80 21.10 -21.93
CA THR A 917 19.62 21.03 -22.82
C THR A 917 19.61 22.16 -23.85
N GLY A 918 19.43 21.80 -25.11
CA GLY A 918 19.48 22.73 -26.25
C GLY A 918 18.19 23.53 -26.45
N LEU A 919 18.29 24.69 -27.10
CA LEU A 919 17.11 25.51 -27.46
C LEU A 919 16.13 24.72 -28.36
N SER A 920 16.66 23.88 -29.26
CA SER A 920 15.89 22.94 -30.08
C SER A 920 15.14 21.91 -29.25
N GLU A 921 15.78 21.33 -28.23
CA GLU A 921 15.21 20.28 -27.37
C GLU A 921 14.04 20.80 -26.54
N ILE A 922 14.20 21.93 -25.83
CA ILE A 922 13.09 22.53 -25.09
C ILE A 922 11.98 23.01 -26.04
N SER A 923 12.31 23.58 -27.20
CA SER A 923 11.30 24.02 -28.17
C SER A 923 10.50 22.86 -28.75
N GLN A 924 11.16 21.72 -29.03
CA GLN A 924 10.49 20.49 -29.47
C GLN A 924 9.69 19.82 -28.34
N ARG A 925 10.20 19.84 -27.10
CA ARG A 925 9.51 19.33 -25.90
C ARG A 925 8.19 20.08 -25.68
N LEU A 926 8.24 21.41 -25.70
CA LEU A 926 7.05 22.27 -25.54
C LEU A 926 6.12 22.19 -26.75
N MET A 927 6.66 22.24 -27.99
CA MET A 927 5.84 22.06 -29.20
C MET A 927 5.07 20.74 -29.15
N LYS A 928 5.73 19.62 -28.83
CA LYS A 928 5.09 18.31 -28.74
C LYS A 928 4.05 18.25 -27.61
N LEU A 929 4.40 18.75 -26.42
CA LEU A 929 3.49 18.75 -25.26
C LEU A 929 2.16 19.45 -25.57
N TYR A 930 2.21 20.65 -26.17
CA TYR A 930 1.00 21.40 -26.49
C TYR A 930 0.36 20.95 -27.81
N ALA A 931 1.09 20.38 -28.76
CA ALA A 931 0.52 19.71 -29.93
C ALA A 931 -0.29 18.45 -29.55
N ASP A 932 0.18 17.68 -28.57
CA ASP A 932 -0.53 16.53 -28.00
C ASP A 932 -1.80 16.96 -27.20
N LYS A 933 -1.94 18.26 -26.85
CA LYS A 933 -3.12 18.83 -26.17
C LYS A 933 -4.09 19.54 -27.13
N PHE A 934 -3.58 20.33 -28.08
CA PHE A 934 -4.37 21.24 -28.94
C PHE A 934 -4.42 20.83 -30.42
N GLY A 935 -3.65 19.82 -30.83
CA GLY A 935 -3.46 19.42 -32.23
C GLY A 935 -2.23 20.08 -32.86
N ILE A 936 -1.47 19.30 -33.65
CA ILE A 936 -0.19 19.71 -34.26
C ILE A 936 -0.34 21.00 -35.08
N ASP A 937 -1.38 21.09 -35.92
CA ASP A 937 -1.59 22.24 -36.82
C ASP A 937 -1.93 23.55 -36.09
N ASN A 938 -2.30 23.48 -34.80
CA ASN A 938 -2.73 24.63 -34.01
C ASN A 938 -1.59 25.27 -33.18
N VAL A 939 -0.40 24.66 -33.10
CA VAL A 939 0.70 25.12 -32.23
C VAL A 939 1.89 25.65 -33.02
N LYS A 940 2.44 26.80 -32.63
CA LYS A 940 3.57 27.47 -33.29
C LYS A 940 4.63 27.94 -32.29
N ILE A 941 5.90 27.76 -32.62
CA ILE A 941 7.02 28.33 -31.85
C ILE A 941 7.41 29.69 -32.43
N ILE A 942 7.46 30.73 -31.59
CA ILE A 942 8.05 32.02 -31.94
C ILE A 942 9.55 31.94 -31.64
N GLN A 943 10.35 31.91 -32.71
CA GLN A 943 11.82 31.93 -32.65
C GLN A 943 12.41 33.35 -32.48
N ASP A 944 11.59 34.39 -32.64
CA ASP A 944 12.00 35.76 -32.37
C ASP A 944 12.14 35.97 -30.85
N SER A 945 13.23 36.60 -30.40
CA SER A 945 13.43 36.98 -29.00
C SER A 945 12.81 38.33 -28.63
N ASN A 946 12.38 39.13 -29.62
CA ASN A 946 11.73 40.43 -29.40
C ASN A 946 10.43 40.32 -28.60
N LYS A 947 10.01 41.43 -27.97
CA LYS A 947 8.73 41.50 -27.27
C LYS A 947 7.58 41.40 -28.27
N VAL A 948 6.79 40.33 -28.16
CA VAL A 948 5.67 40.06 -29.08
C VAL A 948 4.49 40.98 -28.76
N ASN A 949 3.88 41.57 -29.79
CA ASN A 949 2.63 42.32 -29.69
C ASN A 949 1.46 41.35 -29.97
N PRO A 950 0.55 41.07 -29.01
CA PRO A 950 -0.55 40.13 -29.20
C PRO A 950 -1.52 40.48 -30.34
N LYS A 951 -1.53 41.74 -30.81
CA LYS A 951 -2.37 42.19 -31.94
C LYS A 951 -1.88 41.68 -33.30
N ASP A 952 -0.62 41.29 -33.40
CA ASP A 952 0.03 40.88 -34.65
C ASP A 952 0.08 39.34 -34.82
N LEU A 953 -0.52 38.61 -33.86
CA LEU A 953 -0.67 37.15 -33.87
C LEU A 953 -2.06 36.76 -34.40
N ASP A 954 -2.14 35.65 -35.14
CA ASP A 954 -3.42 35.09 -35.59
C ASP A 954 -4.08 34.31 -34.44
N PRO A 955 -5.26 34.73 -33.92
CA PRO A 955 -5.91 34.09 -32.77
C PRO A 955 -6.27 32.61 -32.97
N LYS A 956 -6.18 32.08 -34.20
CA LYS A 956 -6.38 30.66 -34.50
C LYS A 956 -5.30 29.74 -33.92
N TYR A 957 -4.09 30.25 -33.63
CA TYR A 957 -2.97 29.41 -33.19
C TYR A 957 -2.55 29.69 -31.74
N ALA A 958 -2.11 28.65 -31.05
CA ALA A 958 -1.37 28.72 -29.80
C ALA A 958 0.12 28.97 -30.10
N TYR A 959 0.64 30.11 -29.64
CA TYR A 959 2.04 30.50 -29.82
C TYR A 959 2.83 30.33 -28.52
N ILE A 960 4.04 29.78 -28.65
CA ILE A 960 5.00 29.65 -27.55
C ILE A 960 6.29 30.33 -27.99
N GLN A 961 6.66 31.42 -27.35
CA GLN A 961 7.98 32.04 -27.52
C GLN A 961 8.98 31.33 -26.62
N VAL A 962 10.15 30.97 -27.17
CA VAL A 962 11.24 30.36 -26.40
C VAL A 962 12.53 31.12 -26.69
N THR A 963 13.25 31.53 -25.65
CA THR A 963 14.51 32.29 -25.79
C THR A 963 15.50 31.82 -24.73
N TYR A 964 16.73 31.49 -25.12
CA TYR A 964 17.80 31.17 -24.19
C TYR A 964 18.18 32.41 -23.36
N VAL A 965 18.39 32.24 -22.06
CA VAL A 965 18.84 33.29 -21.16
C VAL A 965 19.98 32.78 -20.28
N THR A 966 20.90 33.65 -19.89
CA THR A 966 21.93 33.36 -18.90
C THR A 966 21.61 34.06 -17.58
N PRO A 967 22.13 33.61 -16.43
CA PRO A 967 22.11 34.39 -15.20
C PRO A 967 22.69 35.80 -15.43
N PHE A 968 22.18 36.81 -14.72
CA PHE A 968 22.65 38.20 -14.79
C PHE A 968 23.07 38.71 -13.42
N PHE A 969 24.22 39.37 -13.38
CA PHE A 969 24.84 39.94 -12.20
C PHE A 969 25.30 41.38 -12.50
N GLU A 970 25.18 42.27 -11.53
CA GLU A 970 25.89 43.56 -11.55
C GLU A 970 27.37 43.38 -11.18
N GLU A 971 28.22 44.34 -11.50
CA GLU A 971 29.69 44.26 -11.29
C GLU A 971 30.03 43.84 -9.84
N LYS A 972 29.37 44.43 -8.84
CA LYS A 972 29.53 44.07 -7.42
C LYS A 972 29.09 42.64 -7.09
N GLU A 973 28.03 42.14 -7.72
CA GLU A 973 27.61 40.74 -7.54
C GLU A 973 28.56 39.76 -8.23
N ALA A 974 29.27 40.19 -9.28
CA ALA A 974 30.31 39.40 -9.95
C ALA A 974 31.63 39.37 -9.17
N GLU A 975 31.95 40.42 -8.40
CA GLU A 975 33.07 40.42 -7.43
C GLU A 975 32.84 39.44 -6.27
N ASP A 976 31.59 39.28 -5.84
CA ASP A 976 31.16 38.35 -4.78
C ASP A 976 31.01 36.89 -5.28
N ARG A 977 30.54 36.66 -6.51
CA ARG A 977 30.23 35.32 -7.06
C ARG A 977 31.34 34.82 -7.98
N ARG A 978 32.26 34.00 -7.44
CA ARG A 978 33.52 33.60 -8.09
C ARG A 978 33.54 32.16 -8.60
N THR A 979 32.57 31.34 -8.17
CA THR A 979 32.52 29.91 -8.48
C THR A 979 31.36 29.54 -9.42
N ASP A 980 31.53 28.42 -10.13
CA ASP A 980 30.49 27.79 -10.93
C ASP A 980 29.18 27.55 -10.15
N PHE A 981 29.27 27.21 -8.86
CA PHE A 981 28.12 27.06 -7.97
C PHE A 981 27.41 28.38 -7.66
N GLU A 982 28.14 29.43 -7.29
CA GLU A 982 27.57 30.74 -6.92
C GLU A 982 26.84 31.40 -8.08
N LEU A 983 27.32 31.21 -9.31
CA LEU A 983 26.65 31.70 -10.53
C LEU A 983 25.33 30.94 -10.85
N HIS A 984 25.10 29.79 -10.19
CA HIS A 984 23.93 28.92 -10.38
C HIS A 984 23.12 28.69 -9.09
N HIS A 985 23.29 29.53 -8.06
CA HIS A 985 22.62 29.38 -6.77
C HIS A 985 22.10 30.71 -6.19
N ASN A 986 20.86 30.71 -5.69
CA ASN A 986 20.14 31.89 -5.24
C ASN A 986 20.23 33.04 -6.27
N ILE A 987 19.72 32.76 -7.47
CA ILE A 987 19.67 33.68 -8.61
C ILE A 987 18.22 33.96 -9.04
N ASN A 988 17.89 35.19 -9.40
CA ASN A 988 16.55 35.56 -9.89
C ASN A 988 16.58 36.51 -11.11
N ARG A 989 17.76 36.92 -11.57
CA ARG A 989 17.94 37.79 -12.74
C ARG A 989 18.55 37.03 -13.90
N PHE A 990 17.97 37.21 -15.08
CA PHE A 990 18.36 36.52 -16.30
C PHE A 990 18.42 37.48 -17.47
N VAL A 991 19.46 37.38 -18.30
CA VAL A 991 19.69 38.27 -19.45
C VAL A 991 19.61 37.50 -20.78
N PHE A 992 19.09 38.17 -21.80
CA PHE A 992 19.34 37.84 -23.20
C PHE A 992 19.66 39.11 -23.98
N GLU A 993 20.32 38.95 -25.13
CA GLU A 993 20.68 40.03 -26.03
C GLU A 993 20.01 39.82 -27.39
N THR A 994 19.36 40.84 -27.92
CA THR A 994 18.67 40.80 -29.22
C THR A 994 19.33 41.78 -30.19
N PRO A 995 19.84 41.33 -31.35
CA PRO A 995 20.42 42.21 -32.35
C PRO A 995 19.33 43.01 -33.09
N PHE A 996 19.58 44.29 -33.30
CA PHE A 996 18.77 45.17 -34.13
C PHE A 996 19.65 46.23 -34.80
N THR A 997 19.11 47.01 -35.73
CA THR A 997 19.85 48.06 -36.45
C THR A 997 19.16 49.40 -36.32
N LEU A 998 19.90 50.48 -36.55
CA LEU A 998 19.33 51.83 -36.66
C LEU A 998 18.21 51.93 -37.71
N SER A 999 18.22 51.06 -38.72
CA SER A 999 17.19 50.95 -39.77
C SER A 999 16.04 49.97 -39.44
N GLY A 1000 16.00 49.40 -38.22
CA GLY A 1000 14.92 48.51 -37.73
C GLY A 1000 15.00 47.05 -38.17
N LYS A 1001 15.98 46.67 -38.99
CA LYS A 1001 16.31 45.26 -39.32
C LYS A 1001 17.03 44.59 -38.14
N LYS A 1002 17.09 43.25 -38.12
CA LYS A 1002 17.82 42.50 -37.07
C LYS A 1002 19.34 42.58 -37.21
N HIS A 1003 19.83 42.40 -38.44
CA HIS A 1003 21.25 42.36 -38.77
C HIS A 1003 21.60 43.42 -39.82
N GLY A 1004 22.81 43.97 -39.71
CA GLY A 1004 23.37 44.97 -40.62
C GLY A 1004 24.90 44.94 -40.61
N GLY A 1005 25.54 45.98 -41.17
CA GLY A 1005 26.98 46.20 -40.99
C GLY A 1005 27.31 46.58 -39.54
N VAL A 1006 28.59 46.48 -39.17
CA VAL A 1006 29.05 46.76 -37.78
C VAL A 1006 28.72 48.20 -37.35
N GLU A 1007 28.67 49.12 -38.30
CA GLU A 1007 28.33 50.53 -38.17
C GLU A 1007 26.83 50.82 -37.93
N GLU A 1008 25.94 49.89 -38.30
CA GLU A 1008 24.48 49.97 -38.04
C GLU A 1008 24.01 49.04 -36.89
N GLN A 1009 24.83 48.08 -36.46
CA GLN A 1009 24.41 46.98 -35.58
C GLN A 1009 24.33 47.40 -34.10
N CYS A 1010 23.13 47.69 -33.64
CA CYS A 1010 22.78 47.85 -32.23
C CYS A 1010 22.48 46.50 -31.54
N LYS A 1011 22.43 46.51 -30.20
CA LYS A 1011 22.09 45.33 -29.39
C LYS A 1011 21.20 45.70 -28.20
N ARG A 1012 20.01 45.11 -28.09
CA ARG A 1012 19.11 45.31 -26.95
C ARG A 1012 19.38 44.24 -25.89
N ARG A 1013 19.97 44.62 -24.76
CA ARG A 1013 20.18 43.77 -23.59
C ARG A 1013 18.92 43.83 -22.71
N THR A 1014 18.26 42.70 -22.50
CA THR A 1014 17.01 42.64 -21.71
C THR A 1014 17.21 41.74 -20.51
N ILE A 1015 16.93 42.27 -19.31
CA ILE A 1015 17.06 41.61 -18.02
C ILE A 1015 15.64 41.29 -17.51
N LEU A 1016 15.44 40.05 -17.08
CA LEU A 1016 14.19 39.49 -16.57
C LEU A 1016 14.37 39.10 -15.10
N THR A 1017 13.45 39.52 -14.24
CA THR A 1017 13.48 39.19 -12.80
C THR A 1017 12.33 38.27 -12.44
N THR A 1018 12.63 37.11 -11.86
CA THR A 1018 11.65 36.13 -11.39
C THR A 1018 11.10 36.45 -10.01
N SER A 1019 9.87 35.96 -9.73
CA SER A 1019 9.21 36.11 -8.41
C SER A 1019 9.96 35.45 -7.25
N HIS A 1020 10.68 34.36 -7.53
CA HIS A 1020 11.43 33.55 -6.57
C HIS A 1020 12.83 33.24 -7.14
N LEU A 1021 13.77 32.87 -6.29
CA LEU A 1021 15.14 32.56 -6.70
C LEU A 1021 15.28 31.08 -7.10
N PHE A 1022 16.15 30.77 -8.07
CA PHE A 1022 16.54 29.38 -8.37
C PHE A 1022 17.73 28.94 -7.49
N PRO A 1023 17.79 27.67 -7.05
CA PRO A 1023 16.75 26.65 -7.16
C PRO A 1023 15.56 26.92 -6.22
N TYR A 1024 14.39 26.37 -6.56
CA TYR A 1024 13.13 26.53 -5.84
C TYR A 1024 12.34 25.21 -5.81
N VAL A 1025 11.19 25.16 -5.14
CA VAL A 1025 10.26 24.01 -5.18
C VAL A 1025 9.58 23.82 -6.56
N LYS A 1026 9.92 24.65 -7.56
CA LYS A 1026 9.46 24.59 -8.95
C LYS A 1026 10.60 24.76 -9.94
N LYS A 1027 10.50 24.06 -11.07
CA LYS A 1027 11.41 24.13 -12.23
C LYS A 1027 11.16 25.33 -13.15
N ARG A 1028 9.93 25.87 -13.16
CA ARG A 1028 9.58 27.14 -13.82
C ARG A 1028 9.12 28.18 -12.80
N ILE A 1029 9.51 29.44 -13.00
CA ILE A 1029 9.18 30.55 -12.11
C ILE A 1029 8.74 31.75 -12.95
N GLN A 1030 7.61 32.37 -12.59
CA GLN A 1030 7.05 33.51 -13.34
C GLN A 1030 7.95 34.75 -13.24
N VAL A 1031 8.15 35.42 -14.37
CA VAL A 1031 8.79 36.75 -14.47
C VAL A 1031 7.83 37.82 -13.95
N ILE A 1032 8.32 38.67 -13.04
CA ILE A 1032 7.53 39.77 -12.43
C ILE A 1032 8.00 41.15 -12.87
N SER A 1033 9.19 41.27 -13.45
CA SER A 1033 9.73 42.51 -13.99
C SER A 1033 10.64 42.23 -15.18
N GLN A 1034 10.66 43.15 -16.13
CA GLN A 1034 11.59 43.16 -17.26
C GLN A 1034 12.12 44.59 -17.46
N THR A 1035 13.43 44.71 -17.67
CA THR A 1035 14.08 45.98 -18.04
C THR A 1035 14.93 45.74 -19.29
N SER A 1036 15.03 46.76 -20.15
CA SER A 1036 15.78 46.65 -21.41
C SER A 1036 16.62 47.89 -21.65
N THR A 1037 17.91 47.68 -21.91
CA THR A 1037 18.88 48.71 -22.28
C THR A 1037 19.32 48.48 -23.72
N GLU A 1038 19.45 49.55 -24.49
CA GLU A 1038 19.89 49.48 -25.89
C GLU A 1038 21.32 50.01 -26.00
N LEU A 1039 22.20 49.17 -26.55
CA LEU A 1039 23.58 49.51 -26.86
C LEU A 1039 23.64 49.98 -28.32
N ASN A 1040 24.26 51.14 -28.55
CA ASN A 1040 24.55 51.65 -29.89
C ASN A 1040 25.77 50.92 -30.53
N PRO A 1041 26.07 51.12 -31.83
CA PRO A 1041 27.04 50.28 -32.53
C PRO A 1041 28.48 50.32 -31.97
N ILE A 1042 28.93 51.47 -31.44
CA ILE A 1042 30.26 51.56 -30.78
C ILE A 1042 30.26 50.89 -29.40
N GLU A 1043 29.15 50.97 -28.64
CA GLU A 1043 28.97 50.21 -27.39
C GLU A 1043 28.92 48.70 -27.62
N VAL A 1044 28.36 48.25 -28.75
CA VAL A 1044 28.41 46.84 -29.16
C VAL A 1044 29.85 46.40 -29.46
N ALA A 1045 30.64 47.20 -30.17
CA ALA A 1045 32.05 46.92 -30.40
C ALA A 1045 32.85 46.87 -29.08
N ILE A 1046 32.60 47.82 -28.17
CA ILE A 1046 33.21 47.86 -26.83
C ILE A 1046 32.86 46.58 -26.04
N ASP A 1047 31.60 46.16 -26.02
CA ASP A 1047 31.12 44.99 -25.27
C ASP A 1047 31.67 43.66 -25.84
N GLU A 1048 31.63 43.47 -27.16
CA GLU A 1048 32.18 42.27 -27.81
C GLU A 1048 33.71 42.19 -27.68
N MET A 1049 34.43 43.31 -27.86
CA MET A 1049 35.89 43.32 -27.72
C MET A 1049 36.32 43.13 -26.26
N SER A 1050 35.65 43.74 -25.29
CA SER A 1050 35.95 43.55 -23.85
C SER A 1050 35.75 42.09 -23.42
N LYS A 1051 34.66 41.45 -23.87
CA LYS A 1051 34.43 40.01 -23.67
C LYS A 1051 35.58 39.19 -24.26
N LYS A 1052 36.04 39.52 -25.46
CA LYS A 1052 37.12 38.79 -26.16
C LYS A 1052 38.48 38.92 -25.49
N VAL A 1053 38.81 40.10 -24.97
CA VAL A 1053 40.00 40.33 -24.11
C VAL A 1053 39.91 39.46 -22.85
N SER A 1054 38.77 39.49 -22.17
CA SER A 1054 38.54 38.73 -20.94
C SER A 1054 38.64 37.22 -21.17
N GLU A 1055 38.02 36.69 -22.23
CA GLU A 1055 38.11 35.27 -22.61
C GLU A 1055 39.56 34.82 -22.90
N LEU A 1056 40.32 35.61 -23.67
CA LEU A 1056 41.71 35.27 -23.99
C LEU A 1056 42.60 35.31 -22.75
N ASN A 1057 42.48 36.36 -21.93
CA ASN A 1057 43.25 36.50 -20.70
C ASN A 1057 42.93 35.38 -19.70
N GLN A 1058 41.65 35.04 -19.49
CA GLN A 1058 41.24 33.92 -18.65
C GLN A 1058 41.85 32.59 -19.10
N LEU A 1059 41.86 32.30 -20.40
CA LEU A 1059 42.44 31.07 -20.93
C LEU A 1059 43.97 31.03 -20.77
N CYS A 1060 44.66 32.18 -20.81
CA CYS A 1060 46.11 32.25 -20.58
C CYS A 1060 46.50 32.14 -19.10
N THR A 1061 45.60 32.49 -18.16
CA THR A 1061 45.87 32.46 -16.71
C THR A 1061 45.44 31.16 -16.01
N MET A 1062 44.98 30.15 -16.75
CA MET A 1062 44.65 28.82 -16.19
C MET A 1062 45.93 28.07 -15.76
N GLU A 1063 45.87 27.35 -14.63
CA GLU A 1063 46.97 26.49 -14.17
C GLU A 1063 47.25 25.34 -15.16
N GLU A 1064 46.20 24.73 -15.71
CA GLU A 1064 46.25 23.84 -16.87
C GLU A 1064 45.51 24.51 -18.04
N VAL A 1065 46.25 24.96 -19.05
CA VAL A 1065 45.70 25.66 -20.22
C VAL A 1065 45.13 24.66 -21.24
N ASP A 1066 43.83 24.77 -21.53
CA ASP A 1066 43.20 24.05 -22.64
C ASP A 1066 43.71 24.61 -23.98
N MET A 1067 44.71 23.93 -24.54
CA MET A 1067 45.33 24.25 -25.83
C MET A 1067 44.30 24.35 -26.97
N ILE A 1068 43.26 23.52 -26.99
CA ILE A 1068 42.29 23.49 -28.09
C ILE A 1068 41.33 24.68 -27.98
N ARG A 1069 40.85 24.99 -26.78
CA ARG A 1069 40.00 26.15 -26.51
C ARG A 1069 40.75 27.47 -26.71
N LEU A 1070 42.02 27.53 -26.30
CA LEU A 1070 42.92 28.65 -26.58
C LEU A 1070 43.11 28.82 -28.10
N GLN A 1071 43.51 27.77 -28.82
CA GLN A 1071 43.70 27.83 -30.28
C GLN A 1071 42.43 28.28 -31.01
N LEU A 1072 41.26 27.76 -30.64
CA LEU A 1072 39.98 28.13 -31.23
C LEU A 1072 39.65 29.63 -31.05
N LYS A 1073 39.84 30.16 -29.83
CA LYS A 1073 39.58 31.58 -29.52
C LYS A 1073 40.63 32.51 -30.13
N LEU A 1074 41.89 32.09 -30.16
CA LEU A 1074 43.01 32.84 -30.75
C LEU A 1074 42.92 32.91 -32.27
N GLN A 1075 42.69 31.78 -32.94
CA GLN A 1075 42.47 31.73 -34.40
C GLN A 1075 41.23 32.54 -34.80
N GLY A 1076 40.15 32.42 -34.02
CA GLY A 1076 38.94 33.25 -34.15
C GLY A 1076 39.14 34.74 -33.79
N SER A 1077 40.36 35.14 -33.41
CA SER A 1077 40.76 36.51 -33.10
C SER A 1077 41.71 37.09 -34.16
N VAL A 1078 42.83 36.41 -34.44
CA VAL A 1078 43.88 36.92 -35.35
C VAL A 1078 43.81 36.38 -36.78
N SER A 1079 43.08 35.28 -37.04
CA SER A 1079 43.06 34.59 -38.34
C SER A 1079 41.62 34.35 -38.84
N VAL A 1080 40.79 35.39 -38.79
CA VAL A 1080 39.35 35.31 -39.12
C VAL A 1080 39.14 35.20 -40.63
N LYS A 1081 38.63 34.05 -41.10
CA LYS A 1081 38.41 33.74 -42.53
C LYS A 1081 36.94 33.80 -43.00
N VAL A 1082 35.97 34.05 -42.10
CA VAL A 1082 34.51 33.98 -42.40
C VAL A 1082 33.73 35.22 -41.95
N ASN A 1083 33.97 35.70 -40.72
CA ASN A 1083 33.37 36.93 -40.20
C ASN A 1083 34.25 38.14 -40.53
N ALA A 1084 33.70 39.37 -40.42
CA ALA A 1084 34.43 40.61 -40.74
C ALA A 1084 35.67 40.88 -39.84
N GLY A 1085 35.78 40.19 -38.70
CA GLY A 1085 36.93 40.24 -37.79
C GLY A 1085 37.03 41.51 -36.93
N PRO A 1086 37.93 41.55 -35.93
CA PRO A 1086 38.11 42.71 -35.05
C PRO A 1086 38.43 44.00 -35.81
N MET A 1087 39.21 43.93 -36.88
CA MET A 1087 39.59 45.10 -37.69
C MET A 1087 38.39 45.79 -38.36
N ALA A 1088 37.25 45.13 -38.53
CA ALA A 1088 36.02 45.81 -38.97
C ALA A 1088 35.55 46.87 -37.96
N TYR A 1089 35.65 46.60 -36.65
CA TYR A 1089 35.36 47.60 -35.62
C TYR A 1089 36.40 48.73 -35.59
N ALA A 1090 37.68 48.41 -35.82
CA ALA A 1090 38.72 49.43 -35.91
C ALA A 1090 38.46 50.43 -37.05
N ARG A 1091 38.19 49.94 -38.27
CA ARG A 1091 37.85 50.80 -39.44
C ARG A 1091 36.57 51.60 -39.21
N ALA A 1092 35.52 50.97 -38.64
CA ALA A 1092 34.22 51.61 -38.44
C ALA A 1092 34.22 52.71 -37.35
N PHE A 1093 35.05 52.57 -36.31
CA PHE A 1093 34.96 53.41 -35.10
C PHE A 1093 36.24 54.15 -34.70
N LEU A 1094 37.42 53.73 -35.16
CA LEU A 1094 38.71 54.31 -34.76
C LEU A 1094 39.39 55.14 -35.86
N GLU A 1095 39.07 54.92 -37.13
CA GLU A 1095 39.56 55.73 -38.25
C GLU A 1095 39.17 57.21 -38.07
N GLU A 1096 40.10 58.15 -38.28
CA GLU A 1096 39.87 59.58 -38.01
C GLU A 1096 38.66 60.22 -38.73
N THR A 1097 38.21 59.62 -39.83
CA THR A 1097 37.04 60.06 -40.62
C THR A 1097 35.71 59.64 -39.98
N ASN A 1098 35.70 58.52 -39.27
CA ASN A 1098 34.51 57.87 -38.73
C ASN A 1098 34.39 58.07 -37.21
N ALA A 1099 35.52 58.07 -36.49
CA ALA A 1099 35.58 58.30 -35.04
C ALA A 1099 34.87 59.61 -34.61
N LYS A 1100 34.97 60.66 -35.43
CA LYS A 1100 34.33 61.98 -35.22
C LYS A 1100 32.79 61.94 -35.19
N ARG A 1101 32.16 60.80 -35.46
CA ARG A 1101 30.70 60.58 -35.38
C ARG A 1101 30.24 60.03 -34.02
N TYR A 1102 31.18 59.64 -33.15
CA TYR A 1102 30.91 58.98 -31.87
C TYR A 1102 31.52 59.77 -30.70
N PRO A 1103 31.06 59.55 -29.45
CA PRO A 1103 31.58 60.25 -28.28
C PRO A 1103 33.07 59.93 -28.02
N ASP A 1104 33.88 60.99 -27.82
CA ASP A 1104 35.33 60.89 -27.57
C ASP A 1104 35.72 59.90 -26.45
N ASN A 1105 34.90 59.80 -25.40
CA ASN A 1105 35.12 58.86 -24.29
C ASN A 1105 34.93 57.40 -24.72
N GLN A 1106 33.98 57.12 -25.61
CA GLN A 1106 33.75 55.77 -26.14
C GLN A 1106 34.82 55.39 -27.16
N VAL A 1107 35.25 56.31 -28.03
CA VAL A 1107 36.38 56.10 -28.95
C VAL A 1107 37.68 55.84 -28.18
N LYS A 1108 37.96 56.60 -27.11
CA LYS A 1108 39.13 56.38 -26.24
C LYS A 1108 39.08 55.04 -25.51
N LEU A 1109 37.91 54.65 -25.00
CA LEU A 1109 37.71 53.35 -24.37
C LEU A 1109 37.91 52.19 -25.35
N LEU A 1110 37.38 52.31 -26.58
CA LEU A 1110 37.57 51.29 -27.62
C LEU A 1110 39.03 51.19 -28.07
N LYS A 1111 39.75 52.32 -28.22
CA LYS A 1111 41.22 52.31 -28.45
C LYS A 1111 41.95 51.54 -27.35
N GLU A 1112 41.61 51.77 -26.09
CA GLU A 1112 42.25 51.10 -24.95
C GLU A 1112 41.97 49.59 -24.92
N ILE A 1113 40.72 49.18 -25.16
CA ILE A 1113 40.37 47.76 -25.28
C ILE A 1113 41.11 47.11 -26.47
N PHE A 1114 41.37 47.84 -27.56
CA PHE A 1114 42.17 47.33 -28.67
C PHE A 1114 43.66 47.15 -28.32
N ARG A 1115 44.25 47.98 -27.44
CA ARG A 1115 45.61 47.74 -26.91
C ARG A 1115 45.65 46.46 -26.07
N GLN A 1116 44.69 46.31 -25.15
CA GLN A 1116 44.57 45.12 -24.30
C GLN A 1116 44.27 43.85 -25.12
N PHE A 1117 43.55 43.97 -26.24
CA PHE A 1117 43.31 42.89 -27.19
C PHE A 1117 44.56 42.50 -27.99
N ALA A 1118 45.37 43.47 -28.41
CA ALA A 1118 46.66 43.21 -29.02
C ALA A 1118 47.57 42.44 -28.04
N GLU A 1119 47.73 42.96 -26.82
CA GLU A 1119 48.51 42.33 -25.75
C GLU A 1119 48.02 40.90 -25.42
N ALA A 1120 46.70 40.72 -25.22
CA ALA A 1120 46.10 39.40 -24.97
C ALA A 1120 46.32 38.40 -26.12
N CYS A 1121 46.25 38.84 -27.37
CA CYS A 1121 46.55 37.98 -28.53
C CYS A 1121 48.04 37.61 -28.60
N GLY A 1122 48.94 38.55 -28.30
CA GLY A 1122 50.38 38.28 -28.21
C GLY A 1122 50.71 37.28 -27.09
N HIS A 1123 50.16 37.49 -25.90
CA HIS A 1123 50.34 36.59 -24.77
C HIS A 1123 49.77 35.18 -25.06
N ALA A 1124 48.59 35.10 -25.68
CA ALA A 1124 48.00 33.83 -26.12
C ALA A 1124 48.85 33.08 -27.16
N LEU A 1125 49.53 33.79 -28.07
CA LEU A 1125 50.50 33.18 -28.99
C LEU A 1125 51.72 32.62 -28.24
N ASP A 1126 52.27 33.38 -27.29
CA ASP A 1126 53.44 32.98 -26.50
C ASP A 1126 53.14 31.84 -25.53
N VAL A 1127 51.89 31.70 -25.07
CA VAL A 1127 51.40 30.54 -24.31
C VAL A 1127 51.23 29.34 -25.25
N ASN A 1128 50.56 29.50 -26.41
CA ASN A 1128 50.35 28.40 -27.35
C ASN A 1128 51.68 27.81 -27.88
N GLU A 1129 52.70 28.64 -28.11
CA GLU A 1129 54.04 28.18 -28.55
C GLU A 1129 54.71 27.19 -27.59
N ARG A 1130 54.33 27.20 -26.29
CA ARG A 1130 54.86 26.31 -25.26
C ARG A 1130 54.06 25.00 -25.13
N LEU A 1131 52.88 24.94 -25.74
CA LEU A 1131 51.92 23.81 -25.64
C LEU A 1131 51.91 22.94 -26.90
N ILE A 1132 52.17 23.54 -28.06
CA ILE A 1132 52.20 22.85 -29.35
C ILE A 1132 53.31 21.79 -29.47
N LYS A 1133 53.09 20.87 -30.40
CA LYS A 1133 54.07 19.86 -30.85
C LYS A 1133 54.48 20.14 -32.30
N GLU A 1134 55.42 19.34 -32.81
CA GLU A 1134 56.03 19.54 -34.12
C GLU A 1134 55.03 19.63 -35.28
N ASP A 1135 53.89 18.93 -35.17
CA ASP A 1135 52.78 18.93 -36.14
C ASP A 1135 52.00 20.25 -36.22
N GLN A 1136 52.17 21.15 -35.25
CA GLN A 1136 51.48 22.46 -35.21
C GLN A 1136 52.42 23.68 -35.35
N PHE A 1137 53.72 23.50 -35.62
CA PHE A 1137 54.64 24.62 -35.80
C PHE A 1137 54.29 25.52 -37.00
N GLU A 1138 53.89 24.94 -38.13
CA GLU A 1138 53.47 25.72 -39.32
C GLU A 1138 52.20 26.54 -39.04
N TYR A 1139 51.23 25.95 -38.32
CA TYR A 1139 50.00 26.60 -37.88
C TYR A 1139 50.27 27.78 -36.91
N GLN A 1140 51.17 27.60 -35.94
CA GLN A 1140 51.62 28.68 -35.07
C GLN A 1140 52.36 29.78 -35.85
N GLY A 1141 53.13 29.40 -36.88
CA GLY A 1141 53.76 30.32 -37.84
C GLY A 1141 52.75 31.19 -38.59
N GLU A 1142 51.69 30.58 -39.15
CA GLU A 1142 50.57 31.31 -39.76
C GLU A 1142 49.93 32.29 -38.77
N MET A 1143 49.57 31.84 -37.56
CA MET A 1143 48.93 32.71 -36.57
C MET A 1143 49.84 33.88 -36.14
N LYS A 1144 51.15 33.65 -35.98
CA LYS A 1144 52.13 34.71 -35.71
C LYS A 1144 52.33 35.68 -36.89
N SER A 1145 52.10 35.25 -38.13
CA SER A 1145 52.06 36.16 -39.28
C SER A 1145 50.80 37.03 -39.25
N HIS A 1146 49.61 36.40 -39.24
CA HIS A 1146 48.34 37.12 -39.27
C HIS A 1146 48.18 38.09 -38.09
N TYR A 1147 48.74 37.77 -36.91
CA TYR A 1147 48.81 38.70 -35.78
C TYR A 1147 49.67 39.94 -36.07
N LYS A 1148 50.85 39.80 -36.70
CA LYS A 1148 51.66 40.95 -37.13
C LYS A 1148 50.97 41.78 -38.21
N ASP A 1149 50.30 41.13 -39.14
CA ASP A 1149 49.52 41.80 -40.19
C ASP A 1149 48.36 42.61 -39.56
N MET A 1150 47.65 42.02 -38.59
CA MET A 1150 46.61 42.68 -37.79
C MET A 1150 47.15 43.85 -36.97
N LEU A 1151 48.31 43.72 -36.33
CA LEU A 1151 48.96 44.85 -35.64
C LEU A 1151 49.31 45.97 -36.62
N SER A 1152 49.91 45.64 -37.77
CA SER A 1152 50.26 46.65 -38.78
C SER A 1152 49.04 47.39 -39.33
N GLU A 1153 47.89 46.72 -39.48
CA GLU A 1153 46.62 47.39 -39.80
C GLU A 1153 46.13 48.26 -38.62
N LEU A 1154 46.14 47.73 -37.40
CA LEU A 1154 45.65 48.43 -36.21
C LEU A 1154 46.45 49.70 -35.90
N SER A 1155 47.78 49.64 -35.92
CA SER A 1155 48.66 50.80 -35.73
C SER A 1155 48.43 51.88 -36.81
N THR A 1156 48.15 51.45 -38.06
CA THR A 1156 47.80 52.35 -39.17
C THR A 1156 46.45 53.04 -38.94
N VAL A 1157 45.43 52.31 -38.45
CA VAL A 1157 44.09 52.85 -38.19
C VAL A 1157 44.06 53.72 -36.92
N MET A 1158 44.84 53.38 -35.90
CA MET A 1158 44.93 54.15 -34.65
C MET A 1158 45.87 55.35 -34.72
N ASN A 1159 46.80 55.39 -35.68
CA ASN A 1159 47.89 56.38 -35.79
C ASN A 1159 48.80 56.41 -34.53
N GLU A 1160 49.04 55.22 -33.99
CA GLU A 1160 49.83 54.91 -32.78
C GLU A 1160 50.64 53.63 -33.09
N GLN A 1161 51.81 53.40 -32.48
CA GLN A 1161 52.55 52.14 -32.66
C GLN A 1161 51.96 51.03 -31.79
#